data_AF-A0A085FFF9-F1
#
_entry.id   AF-A0A085FFF9-F1
#
_cell.length_a   1.000
_cell.length_b   1.000
_cell.length_c   1.000
_cell.angle_alpha   90.00
_cell.angle_beta   90.00
_cell.angle_gamma   90.00
#
_symmetry.space_group_name_H-M   'P 1'
#
loop_
_entity.id
_entity.type
_entity.pdbx_description
1 polymer ?
#
loop_
_entity_poly.entity_id
_entity_poly.type
_entity_poly.pdbx_seq_one_letter_code
_entity_poly.pdbx_strand_id
1 'polypeptide(L)'
;MDLAAFGSAASQLRERLRAEVEDERRRKRLMQLQDQAAPKSSVGVSSGYSGGGRSPGTPMVQRAPSRPTAVRYAGIAKGSQSAVVKLASYAGGARAGAMLDYVSREGSLRVENERGEKLGQAGDRAKILEEWEPLMDNRAHSKDMASFTLQLEGDFAGLSDLELCEVGRSTFHGLVSSRTEDGEDRHSFAFGIERQGGGAAVMTGLMVLRSTGGLRRTPDAKGEGMIARAISQNKLDLPAQPSNFRFVGYGNGVEYGTHKLRDLVEEFDGGVTTDRGRAIADQKQAGDLVQREWRKELHSRAPRDVMHVIMSAKAGTDPEAFESAVRGFMARTFGEQRHKYVFAMHDPATDPKGANDGGKRPHVHAHAIITTKNEHGERPRNGPATFRDWRENLAEHARQNGIQMEMTDRRDIASAPAYTKNQVRPVSRKGRTEHEGTSRPAHARYIAKREGARVYASSPRSQQYRTEAVSTWGALALSADSKVAQFARAQVEQIRGIETHGAQVIKLDERREGSPAFTRHMVSLMALISEESSMSDGAQQDIRTKPEFEQYEKAVGAAIFKAEREIIDPEERKALDELTQSVREVVEAKRVVVETAAELVEHAELRAQGVDVDEGRRQYRDAVEKHGADDVDAGIALLKNMDRAQDAWIEAGEPKDPDHPTTAIFSAELSAVINAARDGNTYLAEVVQETEVLRELDQENERGDEPAESDGSEGKSVPLQAPEGNAKTSAASQPATTTDRHIAEPDYQSGENHDDREANDNTRQLHEQQMRVDGAKQSPEKGRTEQDARKEQTSSDPAGQQVPRQNEQQRERDRDDDLDR
;
A
#
# COMPACT_ATOMS: atom_id res chain seq x y z
N MET A 1 17.81 -7.27 -2.15
CA MET A 1 16.45 -7.53 -1.63
C MET A 1 16.49 -7.21 -0.14
N ASP A 2 15.42 -6.64 0.41
CA ASP A 2 15.31 -6.16 1.80
C ASP A 2 15.19 -7.35 2.79
N LEU A 3 15.84 -7.26 3.95
CA LEU A 3 15.76 -8.25 5.04
C LEU A 3 14.30 -8.54 5.48
N ALA A 4 13.41 -7.55 5.37
CA ALA A 4 11.98 -7.74 5.65
C ALA A 4 11.17 -8.18 4.43
N ALA A 5 11.63 -7.91 3.20
CA ALA A 5 11.11 -8.55 2.01
C ALA A 5 11.53 -10.02 1.96
N PHE A 6 12.66 -10.38 2.57
CA PHE A 6 13.07 -11.74 2.83
C PHE A 6 12.42 -12.34 4.06
N GLY A 7 12.15 -11.59 5.13
CA GLY A 7 11.28 -12.07 6.20
C GLY A 7 9.88 -12.35 5.69
N SER A 8 9.34 -11.46 4.84
CA SER A 8 8.04 -11.65 4.17
C SER A 8 8.08 -12.71 3.08
N ALA A 9 9.17 -12.84 2.31
CA ALA A 9 9.31 -13.89 1.30
C ALA A 9 9.65 -15.23 1.94
N ALA A 10 10.35 -15.27 3.08
CA ALA A 10 10.58 -16.46 3.90
C ALA A 10 9.32 -16.82 4.68
N SER A 11 8.48 -15.85 5.10
CA SER A 11 7.15 -16.13 5.66
C SER A 11 6.15 -16.57 4.58
N GLN A 12 6.16 -15.96 3.39
CA GLN A 12 5.35 -16.39 2.23
C GLN A 12 5.85 -17.71 1.68
N LEU A 13 7.16 -17.95 1.69
CA LEU A 13 7.78 -19.22 1.36
C LEU A 13 7.50 -20.23 2.47
N ARG A 14 7.46 -19.86 3.75
CA ARG A 14 7.00 -20.73 4.84
C ARG A 14 5.52 -21.09 4.69
N GLU A 15 4.66 -20.14 4.37
CA GLU A 15 3.24 -20.40 4.12
C GLU A 15 3.05 -21.21 2.84
N ARG A 16 3.80 -20.93 1.77
CA ARG A 16 3.79 -21.74 0.54
C ARG A 16 4.34 -23.14 0.76
N LEU A 17 5.46 -23.28 1.45
CA LEU A 17 6.09 -24.56 1.78
C LEU A 17 5.23 -25.32 2.78
N ARG A 18 4.54 -24.66 3.71
CA ARG A 18 3.53 -25.30 4.59
C ARG A 18 2.31 -25.73 3.81
N ALA A 19 1.81 -24.89 2.91
CA ALA A 19 0.71 -25.22 2.02
C ALA A 19 1.09 -26.35 1.07
N GLU A 20 2.33 -26.39 0.57
CA GLU A 20 2.89 -27.44 -0.28
C GLU A 20 3.12 -28.71 0.53
N VAL A 21 3.61 -28.64 1.77
CA VAL A 21 3.64 -29.77 2.70
C VAL A 21 2.22 -30.27 2.99
N GLU A 22 1.24 -29.39 3.16
CA GLU A 22 -0.17 -29.77 3.31
C GLU A 22 -0.74 -30.38 2.02
N ASP A 23 -0.44 -29.83 0.85
CA ASP A 23 -0.91 -30.32 -0.45
C ASP A 23 -0.22 -31.64 -0.81
N GLU A 24 1.05 -31.83 -0.42
CA GLU A 24 1.83 -33.05 -0.63
C GLU A 24 1.42 -34.13 0.37
N ARG A 25 1.10 -33.76 1.62
CA ARG A 25 0.41 -34.63 2.59
C ARG A 25 -1.01 -34.96 2.12
N ARG A 26 -1.71 -34.02 1.49
CA ARG A 26 -3.04 -34.21 0.92
C ARG A 26 -2.98 -35.06 -0.34
N ARG A 27 -1.91 -34.98 -1.13
CA ARG A 27 -1.60 -35.88 -2.27
C ARG A 27 -1.27 -37.27 -1.78
N LYS A 28 -0.47 -37.42 -0.70
CA LYS A 28 -0.28 -38.70 -0.01
C LYS A 28 -1.62 -39.29 0.43
N ARG A 29 -2.47 -38.48 1.07
CA ARG A 29 -3.83 -38.89 1.44
C ARG A 29 -4.69 -39.20 0.20
N LEU A 30 -4.59 -38.44 -0.89
CA LEU A 30 -5.33 -38.67 -2.15
C LEU A 30 -4.84 -39.90 -2.92
N MET A 31 -3.56 -40.24 -2.84
CA MET A 31 -3.01 -41.51 -3.36
C MET A 31 -3.47 -42.69 -2.51
N GLN A 32 -3.67 -42.48 -1.20
CA GLN A 32 -4.27 -43.46 -0.29
C GLN A 32 -5.81 -43.52 -0.41
N LEU A 33 -6.46 -42.43 -0.83
CA LEU A 33 -7.91 -42.23 -0.94
C LEU A 33 -8.42 -42.25 -2.40
N GLN A 34 -7.59 -42.65 -3.37
CA GLN A 34 -8.04 -42.92 -4.75
C GLN A 34 -8.75 -44.28 -4.83
N ASP A 35 -9.73 -44.44 -3.96
CA ASP A 35 -10.88 -45.31 -4.13
C ASP A 35 -12.05 -44.61 -3.41
N GLN A 36 -12.99 -44.06 -4.19
CA GLN A 36 -14.31 -43.48 -3.79
C GLN A 36 -14.43 -41.95 -3.67
N ALA A 37 -15.52 -41.39 -4.25
CA ALA A 37 -15.77 -39.95 -4.40
C ALA A 37 -17.19 -39.49 -3.99
N ALA A 38 -17.24 -38.38 -3.23
CA ALA A 38 -18.15 -37.19 -3.27
C ALA A 38 -19.66 -37.28 -2.84
N PRO A 39 -20.38 -36.14 -2.60
CA PRO A 39 -20.22 -35.12 -1.53
C PRO A 39 -21.58 -34.58 -0.94
N LYS A 40 -21.59 -33.67 0.07
CA LYS A 40 -22.38 -32.38 0.15
C LYS A 40 -22.53 -31.70 1.56
N SER A 41 -22.36 -30.35 1.57
CA SER A 41 -23.07 -29.20 2.27
C SER A 41 -23.54 -29.29 3.76
N SER A 42 -23.68 -28.27 4.64
CA SER A 42 -23.72 -26.77 4.62
C SER A 42 -23.88 -26.17 6.06
N VAL A 43 -23.34 -24.95 6.28
CA VAL A 43 -23.84 -23.76 7.07
C VAL A 43 -24.15 -23.82 8.59
N GLY A 44 -23.65 -22.81 9.34
CA GLY A 44 -24.26 -22.32 10.60
C GLY A 44 -23.45 -21.27 11.39
N VAL A 45 -24.08 -20.18 11.86
CA VAL A 45 -23.53 -18.91 12.40
C VAL A 45 -23.79 -18.77 13.91
N SER A 46 -22.98 -18.00 14.66
CA SER A 46 -23.47 -17.30 15.88
C SER A 46 -22.67 -16.03 16.28
N SER A 47 -23.32 -15.17 17.08
CA SER A 47 -23.07 -13.74 17.39
C SER A 47 -22.48 -13.52 18.80
N GLY A 48 -21.81 -12.38 19.04
CA GLY A 48 -21.43 -11.90 20.39
C GLY A 48 -21.31 -10.36 20.49
N TYR A 49 -21.76 -9.80 21.62
CA TYR A 49 -22.04 -8.38 21.90
C TYR A 49 -21.10 -7.78 22.98
N SER A 50 -21.18 -6.44 23.18
CA SER A 50 -20.65 -5.56 24.27
C SER A 50 -19.27 -4.91 24.04
N GLY A 51 -18.94 -3.67 24.45
CA GLY A 51 -19.65 -2.57 25.14
C GLY A 51 -18.64 -1.57 25.78
N GLY A 52 -18.97 -0.26 25.82
CA GLY A 52 -18.31 0.80 26.65
C GLY A 52 -17.17 1.58 25.97
N GLY A 53 -16.94 2.88 26.15
CA GLY A 53 -17.50 3.94 26.99
C GLY A 53 -16.87 5.30 26.57
N ARG A 54 -17.50 6.43 26.92
CA ARG A 54 -17.22 7.77 26.40
C ARG A 54 -17.09 8.76 27.57
N SER A 55 -16.16 9.71 27.50
CA SER A 55 -16.11 10.89 28.40
C SER A 55 -15.37 12.08 27.74
N PRO A 56 -15.56 13.33 28.22
CA PRO A 56 -15.82 14.51 27.38
C PRO A 56 -14.82 15.69 27.54
N GLY A 57 -14.86 16.67 26.62
CA GLY A 57 -14.14 17.95 26.74
C GLY A 57 -14.64 19.07 25.82
N THR A 58 -15.28 20.09 26.45
CA THR A 58 -15.29 21.57 26.25
C THR A 58 -15.47 22.23 24.86
N PRO A 59 -16.12 23.43 24.79
CA PRO A 59 -16.82 23.92 23.60
C PRO A 59 -15.92 24.65 22.60
N MET A 60 -16.04 24.28 21.33
CA MET A 60 -15.54 25.06 20.19
C MET A 60 -16.67 25.92 19.61
N VAL A 61 -16.28 27.14 19.20
CA VAL A 61 -16.99 28.07 18.31
C VAL A 61 -18.02 27.34 17.44
N GLN A 62 -19.28 27.78 17.49
CA GLN A 62 -20.43 27.14 16.84
C GLN A 62 -20.15 26.83 15.37
N ARG A 63 -19.72 25.60 15.14
CA ARG A 63 -19.41 25.00 13.85
C ARG A 63 -20.72 24.48 13.29
N ALA A 64 -21.05 24.82 12.04
CA ALA A 64 -22.15 24.14 11.37
C ALA A 64 -21.89 22.63 11.43
N PRO A 65 -22.87 21.80 11.85
CA PRO A 65 -22.65 20.39 12.04
C PRO A 65 -22.20 19.75 10.72
N SER A 66 -21.09 19.00 10.77
CA SER A 66 -20.60 18.25 9.63
C SER A 66 -21.69 17.34 9.09
N ARG A 67 -21.80 17.22 7.77
CA ARG A 67 -22.82 16.38 7.12
C ARG A 67 -22.65 14.93 7.59
N PRO A 68 -23.71 14.28 8.13
CA PRO A 68 -23.58 12.92 8.65
C PRO A 68 -22.98 11.95 7.63
N THR A 69 -22.05 11.10 8.07
CA THR A 69 -21.30 10.18 7.20
C THR A 69 -22.21 9.30 6.35
N ALA A 70 -23.30 8.77 6.92
CA ALA A 70 -24.28 7.96 6.19
C ALA A 70 -24.92 8.73 5.02
N VAL A 71 -25.23 10.01 5.21
CA VAL A 71 -25.81 10.86 4.15
C VAL A 71 -24.79 11.13 3.05
N ARG A 72 -23.51 11.38 3.42
CA ARG A 72 -22.43 11.52 2.44
C ARG A 72 -22.24 10.25 1.62
N TYR A 73 -22.24 9.09 2.28
CA TYR A 73 -22.04 7.80 1.64
C TYR A 73 -23.20 7.45 0.69
N ALA A 74 -24.44 7.74 1.09
CA ALA A 74 -25.59 7.64 0.20
C ALA A 74 -25.45 8.55 -1.04
N GLY A 75 -24.96 9.79 -0.86
CA GLY A 75 -24.64 10.69 -1.97
C GLY A 75 -23.57 10.11 -2.91
N ILE A 76 -22.47 9.59 -2.35
CA ILE A 76 -21.41 8.92 -3.12
C ILE A 76 -21.97 7.74 -3.93
N ALA A 77 -22.82 6.90 -3.32
CA ALA A 77 -23.46 5.77 -4.00
C ALA A 77 -24.40 6.22 -5.13
N LYS A 78 -24.96 7.43 -5.05
CA LYS A 78 -25.76 8.07 -6.11
C LYS A 78 -24.93 8.78 -7.17
N GLY A 79 -23.60 8.74 -7.06
CA GLY A 79 -22.68 9.32 -8.04
C GLY A 79 -22.19 10.73 -7.72
N SER A 80 -22.37 11.22 -6.49
CA SER A 80 -21.79 12.51 -6.07
C SER A 80 -20.27 12.52 -6.25
N GLN A 81 -19.76 13.61 -6.81
CA GLN A 81 -18.32 13.81 -7.02
C GLN A 81 -17.60 14.21 -5.73
N SER A 82 -16.29 13.97 -5.66
CA SER A 82 -15.46 14.39 -4.53
C SER A 82 -15.15 15.88 -4.55
N ALA A 83 -15.30 16.56 -3.41
CA ALA A 83 -14.76 17.90 -3.23
C ALA A 83 -13.22 17.88 -3.15
N VAL A 84 -12.57 18.62 -4.05
CA VAL A 84 -11.11 18.71 -4.10
C VAL A 84 -10.70 20.15 -3.83
N VAL A 85 -10.08 20.35 -2.68
CA VAL A 85 -9.36 21.59 -2.32
C VAL A 85 -7.91 21.23 -2.08
N LYS A 86 -7.01 21.92 -2.78
CA LYS A 86 -5.56 21.71 -2.72
C LYS A 86 -4.88 23.05 -2.55
N LEU A 87 -4.13 23.19 -1.47
CA LEU A 87 -3.12 24.23 -1.37
C LEU A 87 -1.93 23.82 -2.26
N ALA A 88 -1.64 24.62 -3.28
CA ALA A 88 -0.64 24.35 -4.32
C ALA A 88 0.74 24.88 -3.95
N SER A 89 0.86 26.15 -3.56
CA SER A 89 2.14 26.80 -3.23
C SER A 89 1.96 27.99 -2.28
N TYR A 90 3.09 28.58 -1.87
CA TYR A 90 3.17 29.89 -1.22
C TYR A 90 4.12 30.76 -2.05
N ALA A 91 3.99 32.08 -1.95
CA ALA A 91 4.96 33.03 -2.45
C ALA A 91 5.14 34.21 -1.49
N GLY A 92 6.29 34.88 -1.60
CA GLY A 92 6.47 36.22 -1.04
C GLY A 92 5.95 37.31 -1.98
N GLY A 93 5.90 38.55 -1.49
CA GLY A 93 5.35 39.68 -2.26
C GLY A 93 5.96 39.87 -3.64
N ALA A 94 7.28 39.73 -3.77
CA ALA A 94 7.97 39.83 -5.06
C ALA A 94 7.49 38.81 -6.11
N ARG A 95 6.99 37.63 -5.69
CA ARG A 95 6.44 36.60 -6.58
C ARG A 95 4.91 36.56 -6.62
N ALA A 96 4.23 37.34 -5.77
CA ALA A 96 2.77 37.43 -5.78
C ALA A 96 2.25 37.90 -7.15
N GLY A 97 2.93 38.87 -7.78
CA GLY A 97 2.60 39.34 -9.12
C GLY A 97 2.64 38.25 -10.19
N ALA A 98 3.70 37.43 -10.21
CA ALA A 98 3.80 36.31 -11.15
C ALA A 98 2.72 35.24 -10.91
N MET A 99 2.29 35.04 -9.65
CA MET A 99 1.16 34.16 -9.35
C MET A 99 -0.16 34.73 -9.85
N LEU A 100 -0.38 36.04 -9.72
CA LEU A 100 -1.56 36.71 -10.26
C LEU A 100 -1.60 36.58 -11.79
N ASP A 101 -0.49 36.81 -12.48
CA ASP A 101 -0.38 36.62 -13.93
C ASP A 101 -0.67 35.18 -14.33
N TYR A 102 -0.10 34.21 -13.61
CA TYR A 102 -0.35 32.79 -13.89
C TYR A 102 -1.84 32.46 -13.77
N VAL A 103 -2.51 32.93 -12.71
CA VAL A 103 -3.92 32.66 -12.45
C VAL A 103 -4.83 33.35 -13.47
N SER A 104 -4.49 34.57 -13.88
CA SER A 104 -5.24 35.34 -14.87
C SER A 104 -4.86 35.06 -16.32
N ARG A 105 -3.91 34.14 -16.58
CA ARG A 105 -3.33 33.92 -17.92
C ARG A 105 -2.83 35.23 -18.54
N GLU A 106 -1.99 35.94 -17.79
CA GLU A 106 -1.43 37.25 -18.14
C GLU A 106 -2.52 38.32 -18.41
N GLY A 107 -3.66 38.18 -17.73
CA GLY A 107 -4.80 39.10 -17.83
C GLY A 107 -5.86 38.69 -18.87
N SER A 108 -5.69 37.58 -19.59
CA SER A 108 -6.73 37.11 -20.52
C SER A 108 -7.99 36.58 -19.81
N LEU A 109 -7.85 36.13 -18.55
CA LEU A 109 -8.95 35.72 -17.69
C LEU A 109 -9.21 36.78 -16.63
N ARG A 110 -10.50 37.07 -16.40
CA ARG A 110 -10.93 37.92 -15.30
C ARG A 110 -10.72 37.20 -13.97
N VAL A 111 -10.25 37.94 -12.98
CA VAL A 111 -10.16 37.50 -11.60
C VAL A 111 -11.26 38.19 -10.78
N GLU A 112 -11.80 37.51 -9.78
CA GLU A 112 -12.80 38.06 -8.86
C GLU A 112 -12.19 38.19 -7.47
N ASN A 113 -12.35 39.35 -6.81
CA ASN A 113 -11.82 39.59 -5.47
C ASN A 113 -12.84 39.30 -4.35
N GLU A 114 -12.46 39.56 -3.10
CA GLU A 114 -13.31 39.31 -1.93
C GLU A 114 -14.57 40.18 -1.85
N ARG A 115 -14.63 41.25 -2.65
CA ARG A 115 -15.77 42.17 -2.76
C ARG A 115 -16.72 41.77 -3.91
N GLY A 116 -16.39 40.73 -4.67
CA GLY A 116 -17.11 40.32 -5.87
C GLY A 116 -16.80 41.19 -7.10
N GLU A 117 -15.78 42.05 -7.02
CA GLU A 117 -15.36 42.88 -8.15
C GLU A 117 -14.60 42.01 -9.17
N LYS A 118 -15.01 42.05 -10.43
CA LYS A 118 -14.34 41.35 -11.53
C LYS A 118 -13.28 42.25 -12.16
N LEU A 119 -12.02 41.90 -11.93
CA LEU A 119 -10.82 42.62 -12.34
C LEU A 119 -10.18 41.91 -13.55
N GLY A 120 -9.62 42.66 -14.49
CA GLY A 120 -9.07 42.09 -15.72
C GLY A 120 -8.32 43.06 -16.63
N GLN A 121 -8.12 44.30 -16.20
CA GLN A 121 -7.32 45.28 -16.92
C GLN A 121 -5.86 45.24 -16.44
N ALA A 122 -4.91 45.61 -17.29
CA ALA A 122 -3.48 45.63 -16.97
C ALA A 122 -3.16 46.45 -15.69
N GLY A 123 -3.96 47.48 -15.37
CA GLY A 123 -3.82 48.29 -14.17
C GLY A 123 -4.38 47.69 -12.88
N ASP A 124 -5.26 46.68 -12.95
CA ASP A 124 -5.90 46.10 -11.76
C ASP A 124 -4.92 45.29 -10.93
N ARG A 125 -3.94 44.65 -11.58
CA ARG A 125 -2.88 43.88 -10.90
C ARG A 125 -2.04 44.75 -9.97
N ALA A 126 -1.58 45.90 -10.48
CA ALA A 126 -0.75 46.80 -9.69
C ALA A 126 -1.51 47.30 -8.45
N LYS A 127 -2.81 47.61 -8.61
CA LYS A 127 -3.69 48.00 -7.51
C LYS A 127 -3.88 46.89 -6.48
N ILE A 128 -4.07 45.64 -6.91
CA ILE A 128 -4.16 44.49 -5.98
C ILE A 128 -2.88 44.36 -5.16
N LEU A 129 -1.71 44.42 -5.81
CA LEU A 129 -0.43 44.28 -5.13
C LEU A 129 -0.15 45.44 -4.18
N GLU A 130 -0.51 46.66 -4.56
CA GLU A 130 -0.42 47.85 -3.71
C GLU A 130 -1.35 47.75 -2.49
N GLU A 131 -2.60 47.31 -2.69
CA GLU A 131 -3.56 47.07 -1.59
C GLU A 131 -3.05 46.00 -0.62
N TRP A 132 -2.37 44.97 -1.13
CA TRP A 132 -1.91 43.84 -0.32
C TRP A 132 -0.55 44.06 0.35
N GLU A 133 0.26 45.00 -0.13
CA GLU A 133 1.63 45.24 0.36
C GLU A 133 1.72 45.34 1.90
N PRO A 134 0.83 46.07 2.61
CA PRO A 134 0.88 46.18 4.06
C PRO A 134 0.62 44.85 4.80
N LEU A 135 0.04 43.85 4.12
CA LEU A 135 -0.23 42.52 4.66
C LEU A 135 0.93 41.54 4.43
N MET A 136 1.97 41.95 3.69
CA MET A 136 3.11 41.11 3.33
C MET A 136 4.30 41.34 4.25
N ASP A 137 4.96 40.26 4.69
CA ASP A 137 6.18 40.36 5.50
C ASP A 137 7.40 40.71 4.62
N ASN A 138 7.32 40.48 3.30
CA ASN A 138 8.38 40.72 2.31
C ASN A 138 9.76 40.18 2.72
N ARG A 139 9.76 39.10 3.53
CA ARG A 139 10.99 38.54 4.07
C ARG A 139 11.82 37.90 2.96
N ALA A 140 13.12 38.19 2.93
CA ALA A 140 14.03 37.47 2.06
C ALA A 140 14.04 35.95 2.34
N HIS A 141 14.21 35.14 1.29
CA HIS A 141 14.48 33.72 1.45
C HIS A 141 15.72 33.51 2.34
N SER A 142 15.72 32.46 3.17
CA SER A 142 16.93 32.11 3.91
C SER A 142 18.03 31.68 2.96
N LYS A 143 19.24 32.15 3.22
CA LYS A 143 20.45 31.69 2.55
C LYS A 143 20.90 30.44 3.30
N ASP A 144 20.65 29.27 2.72
CA ASP A 144 20.97 27.99 3.38
C ASP A 144 22.30 27.42 2.90
N MET A 145 22.64 27.67 1.63
CA MET A 145 23.90 27.23 1.03
C MET A 145 24.53 28.35 0.21
N ALA A 146 25.85 28.31 0.10
CA ALA A 146 26.61 29.20 -0.77
C ALA A 146 27.71 28.46 -1.51
N SER A 147 27.84 28.80 -2.79
CA SER A 147 28.99 28.42 -3.60
C SER A 147 30.18 29.28 -3.21
N PHE A 148 31.37 28.70 -3.16
CA PHE A 148 32.59 29.40 -2.80
C PHE A 148 33.74 29.02 -3.72
N THR A 149 34.74 29.90 -3.75
CA THR A 149 36.07 29.64 -4.32
C THR A 149 37.13 29.96 -3.28
N LEU A 150 38.19 29.15 -3.23
CA LEU A 150 39.32 29.32 -2.34
C LEU A 150 40.61 29.02 -3.09
N GLN A 151 41.62 29.90 -2.97
CA GLN A 151 42.96 29.61 -3.46
C GLN A 151 43.77 28.97 -2.33
N LEU A 152 44.60 28.00 -2.69
CA LEU A 152 45.53 27.32 -1.80
C LEU A 152 46.93 27.45 -2.39
N GLU A 153 47.90 27.81 -1.55
CA GLU A 153 49.31 27.92 -1.92
C GLU A 153 50.12 26.86 -1.14
N GLY A 154 51.01 26.14 -1.85
CA GLY A 154 51.81 25.07 -1.27
C GLY A 154 52.52 24.20 -2.32
N ASP A 155 53.37 23.27 -1.88
CA ASP A 155 54.02 22.34 -2.81
C ASP A 155 53.08 21.16 -3.13
N PHE A 156 52.29 21.30 -4.19
CA PHE A 156 51.30 20.30 -4.62
C PHE A 156 51.74 19.48 -5.84
N ALA A 157 52.92 19.75 -6.39
CA ALA A 157 53.36 19.16 -7.66
C ALA A 157 53.58 17.64 -7.56
N GLY A 158 54.01 17.16 -6.39
CA GLY A 158 54.25 15.74 -6.12
C GLY A 158 53.06 14.98 -5.53
N LEU A 159 51.96 15.66 -5.18
CA LEU A 159 50.79 15.03 -4.56
C LEU A 159 49.92 14.34 -5.61
N SER A 160 49.39 13.16 -5.28
CA SER A 160 48.27 12.56 -6.00
C SER A 160 46.99 13.39 -5.84
N ASP A 161 46.00 13.16 -6.71
CA ASP A 161 44.71 13.88 -6.63
C ASP A 161 43.97 13.61 -5.32
N LEU A 162 44.10 12.40 -4.77
CA LEU A 162 43.54 12.03 -3.46
C LEU A 162 44.22 12.80 -2.32
N GLU A 163 45.55 12.92 -2.34
CA GLU A 163 46.29 13.70 -1.34
C GLU A 163 45.98 15.19 -1.44
N LEU A 164 45.88 15.73 -2.65
CA LEU A 164 45.47 17.12 -2.88
C LEU A 164 44.05 17.37 -2.34
N CYS A 165 43.12 16.45 -2.58
CA CYS A 165 41.76 16.52 -2.01
C CYS A 165 41.79 16.51 -0.49
N GLU A 166 42.61 15.66 0.14
CA GLU A 166 42.71 15.60 1.60
C GLU A 166 43.29 16.88 2.21
N VAL A 167 44.33 17.45 1.57
CA VAL A 167 44.90 18.76 1.94
C VAL A 167 43.84 19.87 1.82
N GLY A 168 43.11 19.93 0.71
CA GLY A 168 42.04 20.89 0.50
C GLY A 168 40.90 20.74 1.52
N ARG A 169 40.45 19.51 1.76
CA ARG A 169 39.40 19.16 2.72
C ARG A 169 39.77 19.61 4.13
N SER A 170 40.96 19.22 4.60
CA SER A 170 41.44 19.55 5.94
C SER A 170 41.64 21.06 6.12
N THR A 171 42.22 21.73 5.12
CA THR A 171 42.42 23.19 5.13
C THR A 171 41.09 23.94 5.22
N PHE A 172 40.12 23.60 4.36
CA PHE A 172 38.82 24.27 4.38
C PHE A 172 38.01 23.94 5.63
N HIS A 173 38.05 22.70 6.09
CA HIS A 173 37.42 22.30 7.35
C HIS A 173 37.93 23.12 8.53
N GLY A 174 39.26 23.27 8.69
CA GLY A 174 39.84 24.09 9.75
C GLY A 174 39.50 25.58 9.65
N LEU A 175 39.28 26.09 8.42
CA LEU A 175 38.91 27.47 8.18
C LEU A 175 37.46 27.80 8.60
N VAL A 176 36.56 26.83 8.45
CA VAL A 176 35.12 27.06 8.57
C VAL A 176 34.48 26.42 9.80
N SER A 177 35.11 25.39 10.37
CA SER A 177 34.69 24.77 11.63
C SER A 177 35.16 25.59 12.84
N SER A 178 34.52 25.38 13.99
CA SER A 178 34.95 25.98 15.25
C SER A 178 34.81 25.00 16.40
N ARG A 179 35.64 25.15 17.44
CA ARG A 179 35.58 24.28 18.62
C ARG A 179 34.66 24.91 19.66
N THR A 180 33.69 24.14 20.13
CA THR A 180 32.71 24.53 21.16
C THR A 180 32.83 23.61 22.38
N GLU A 181 32.16 23.97 23.49
CA GLU A 181 32.13 23.14 24.71
C GLU A 181 31.52 21.76 24.46
N ASP A 182 30.52 21.67 23.58
CA ASP A 182 29.80 20.44 23.22
C ASP A 182 30.48 19.63 22.09
N GLY A 183 31.66 20.04 21.65
CA GLY A 183 32.41 19.40 20.57
C GLY A 183 32.71 20.31 19.38
N GLU A 184 33.03 19.71 18.23
CA GLU A 184 33.34 20.47 17.02
C GLU A 184 32.07 20.89 16.27
N ASP A 185 31.93 22.20 16.10
CA ASP A 185 30.87 22.78 15.30
C ASP A 185 31.29 22.87 13.83
N ARG A 186 30.70 22.02 12.98
CA ARG A 186 31.12 21.79 11.60
C ARG A 186 30.09 22.25 10.59
N HIS A 187 30.57 22.69 9.44
CA HIS A 187 29.74 22.92 8.26
C HIS A 187 29.89 21.74 7.29
N SER A 188 28.77 21.29 6.72
CA SER A 188 28.80 20.36 5.60
C SER A 188 29.20 21.10 4.31
N PHE A 189 30.06 20.51 3.50
CA PHE A 189 30.45 21.05 2.21
C PHE A 189 30.88 19.95 1.24
N ALA A 190 30.91 20.28 -0.05
CA ALA A 190 31.51 19.46 -1.09
C ALA A 190 32.25 20.36 -2.07
N PHE A 191 33.35 19.86 -2.64
CA PHE A 191 34.24 20.67 -3.46
C PHE A 191 34.91 19.82 -4.53
N GLY A 192 35.23 20.46 -5.65
CA GLY A 192 36.27 20.03 -6.58
C GLY A 192 37.53 20.88 -6.36
N ILE A 193 38.69 20.32 -6.69
CA ILE A 193 39.97 21.02 -6.57
C ILE A 193 40.82 20.80 -7.82
N GLU A 194 41.35 21.89 -8.35
CA GLU A 194 42.20 21.89 -9.55
C GLU A 194 43.56 22.49 -9.22
N ARG A 195 44.64 21.86 -9.71
CA ARG A 195 45.98 22.44 -9.65
C ARG A 195 46.06 23.62 -10.61
N GLN A 196 46.69 24.69 -10.13
CA GLN A 196 47.09 25.82 -10.95
C GLN A 196 48.62 25.83 -11.11
N GLY A 197 49.10 26.46 -12.18
CA GLY A 197 50.54 26.58 -12.43
C GLY A 197 51.24 27.28 -11.27
N GLY A 198 52.45 26.82 -10.91
CA GLY A 198 53.30 27.48 -9.90
C GLY A 198 53.11 27.05 -8.44
N GLY A 199 52.53 25.87 -8.16
CA GLY A 199 52.35 25.40 -6.78
C GLY A 199 51.12 26.01 -6.10
N ALA A 200 50.06 26.23 -6.86
CA ALA A 200 48.77 26.68 -6.32
C ALA A 200 47.68 25.67 -6.68
N ALA A 201 46.59 25.68 -5.93
CA ALA A 201 45.37 24.96 -6.26
C ALA A 201 44.16 25.86 -6.02
N VAL A 202 43.12 25.68 -6.82
CA VAL A 202 41.85 26.37 -6.63
C VAL A 202 40.78 25.35 -6.27
N MET A 203 40.11 25.63 -5.16
CA MET A 203 39.02 24.84 -4.65
C MET A 203 37.71 25.57 -4.93
N THR A 204 36.81 24.91 -5.66
CA THR A 204 35.46 25.39 -5.95
C THR A 204 34.47 24.45 -5.29
N GLY A 205 33.52 24.99 -4.54
CA GLY A 205 32.61 24.13 -3.79
C GLY A 205 31.30 24.77 -3.39
N LEU A 206 30.49 23.96 -2.72
CA LEU A 206 29.20 24.32 -2.15
C LEU A 206 29.21 23.99 -0.66
N MET A 207 28.84 24.95 0.17
CA MET A 207 28.79 24.82 1.62
C MET A 207 27.37 25.05 2.16
N VAL A 208 26.98 24.26 3.16
CA VAL A 208 25.84 24.55 4.03
C VAL A 208 26.23 25.65 5.03
N LEU A 209 25.54 26.79 4.96
CA LEU A 209 25.89 27.99 5.72
C LEU A 209 25.59 27.88 7.22
N ARG A 210 24.73 26.95 7.61
CA ARG A 210 24.47 26.65 9.02
C ARG A 210 25.31 25.44 9.43
N SER A 211 26.01 25.57 10.55
CA SER A 211 26.77 24.48 11.14
C SER A 211 25.89 23.53 11.97
N THR A 212 26.47 22.44 12.46
CA THR A 212 25.81 21.43 13.30
C THR A 212 25.35 22.00 14.65
N GLY A 213 26.17 22.82 15.30
CA GLY A 213 25.90 23.58 16.52
C GLY A 213 25.04 24.83 16.29
N GLY A 214 24.79 25.18 15.03
CA GLY A 214 23.76 26.15 14.65
C GLY A 214 24.23 27.57 14.38
N LEU A 215 25.53 27.81 14.44
CA LEU A 215 26.15 29.02 13.89
C LEU A 215 25.78 29.14 12.40
N ARG A 216 25.40 30.34 11.97
CA ARG A 216 25.08 30.61 10.57
C ARG A 216 26.03 31.65 10.00
N ARG A 217 26.75 31.25 8.94
CA ARG A 217 27.59 32.15 8.15
C ARG A 217 26.74 32.96 7.17
N THR A 218 27.15 34.19 6.92
CA THR A 218 26.53 35.07 5.93
C THR A 218 27.36 35.07 4.65
N PRO A 219 26.77 34.75 3.48
CA PRO A 219 27.49 34.77 2.21
C PRO A 219 27.51 36.20 1.66
N ASP A 220 28.25 37.06 2.34
CA ASP A 220 28.45 38.48 2.02
C ASP A 220 29.87 38.91 2.36
N ALA A 221 30.24 40.13 1.96
CA ALA A 221 31.57 40.70 2.20
C ALA A 221 31.96 40.69 3.70
N LYS A 222 30.98 40.75 4.62
CA LYS A 222 31.23 40.65 6.06
C LYS A 222 31.65 39.24 6.45
N GLY A 223 30.94 38.21 5.97
CA GLY A 223 31.30 36.81 6.20
C GLY A 223 32.64 36.42 5.56
N GLU A 224 32.91 36.91 4.35
CA GLU A 224 34.21 36.77 3.69
C GLU A 224 35.32 37.43 4.53
N GLY A 225 35.08 38.64 5.04
CA GLY A 225 36.03 39.34 5.90
C GLY A 225 36.34 38.60 7.21
N MET A 226 35.38 37.86 7.78
CA MET A 226 35.65 37.02 8.95
C MET A 226 36.60 35.86 8.63
N ILE A 227 36.39 35.21 7.48
CA ILE A 227 37.24 34.12 7.00
C ILE A 227 38.64 34.66 6.66
N ALA A 228 38.74 35.76 5.91
CA ALA A 228 40.00 36.42 5.58
C ALA A 228 40.78 36.85 6.84
N ARG A 229 40.08 37.31 7.88
CA ARG A 229 40.71 37.64 9.16
C ARG A 229 41.28 36.39 9.85
N ALA A 230 40.55 35.28 9.84
CA ALA A 230 41.03 34.01 10.40
C ALA A 230 42.31 33.52 9.70
N ILE A 231 42.36 33.65 8.37
CA ILE A 231 43.56 33.38 7.55
C ILE A 231 44.72 34.29 7.98
N SER A 232 44.51 35.62 7.97
CA SER A 232 45.58 36.59 8.24
C SER A 232 46.19 36.52 9.65
N GLN A 233 45.43 36.00 10.62
CA GLN A 233 45.90 35.90 12.00
C GLN A 233 46.80 34.68 12.22
N ASN A 234 46.95 33.79 11.22
CA ASN A 234 47.80 32.60 11.22
C ASN A 234 47.68 31.74 12.50
N LYS A 235 46.48 31.70 13.10
CA LYS A 235 46.18 30.99 14.35
C LYS A 235 45.80 29.52 14.16
N LEU A 236 45.70 29.07 12.90
CA LEU A 236 45.28 27.74 12.54
C LEU A 236 46.48 27.02 11.92
N ASP A 237 46.84 25.87 12.49
CA ASP A 237 47.84 24.97 11.92
C ASP A 237 47.20 24.22 10.74
N LEU A 238 47.25 24.82 9.55
CA LEU A 238 46.58 24.33 8.34
C LEU A 238 47.58 23.67 7.38
N PRO A 239 47.18 22.58 6.67
CA PRO A 239 48.07 21.87 5.74
C PRO A 239 48.51 22.65 4.50
N ALA A 240 47.76 23.67 4.09
CA ALA A 240 48.07 24.58 2.99
C ALA A 240 47.79 26.02 3.40
N GLN A 241 48.39 27.00 2.71
CA GLN A 241 48.10 28.41 2.95
C GLN A 241 46.86 28.85 2.15
N PRO A 242 45.72 29.10 2.80
CA PRO A 242 44.54 29.60 2.10
C PRO A 242 44.66 31.09 1.76
N SER A 243 44.23 31.49 0.57
CA SER A 243 44.14 32.88 0.13
C SER A 243 42.90 33.10 -0.74
N ASN A 244 42.50 34.37 -0.91
CA ASN A 244 41.42 34.79 -1.81
C ASN A 244 40.08 34.01 -1.70
N PHE A 245 39.62 33.72 -0.47
CA PHE A 245 38.31 33.12 -0.24
C PHE A 245 37.18 34.07 -0.68
N ARG A 246 36.20 33.56 -1.45
CA ARG A 246 35.02 34.32 -1.89
C ARG A 246 33.77 33.45 -1.95
N PHE A 247 32.60 34.03 -1.69
CA PHE A 247 31.32 33.47 -2.05
C PHE A 247 30.92 33.93 -3.46
N VAL A 248 30.51 32.99 -4.32
CA VAL A 248 30.19 33.26 -5.74
C VAL A 248 28.68 33.23 -5.99
N GLY A 249 27.91 32.66 -5.08
CA GLY A 249 26.45 32.63 -5.15
C GLY A 249 25.85 31.96 -3.93
N TYR A 250 24.55 32.16 -3.70
CA TYR A 250 23.84 31.54 -2.59
C TYR A 250 22.41 31.21 -2.96
N GLY A 251 21.80 30.31 -2.19
CA GLY A 251 20.42 29.91 -2.41
C GLY A 251 19.79 29.16 -1.24
N ASN A 252 18.57 28.70 -1.48
CA ASN A 252 17.66 28.18 -0.48
C ASN A 252 17.21 26.75 -0.82
N GLY A 253 17.19 25.90 0.20
CA GLY A 253 16.55 24.59 0.12
C GLY A 253 17.25 23.57 -0.80
N VAL A 254 16.67 22.38 -0.81
CA VAL A 254 17.30 21.19 -1.41
C VAL A 254 17.38 21.28 -2.94
N GLU A 255 16.42 21.93 -3.60
CA GLU A 255 16.43 22.09 -5.06
C GLU A 255 17.66 22.89 -5.52
N TYR A 256 17.94 24.03 -4.88
CA TYR A 256 19.15 24.82 -5.16
C TYR A 256 20.43 24.00 -4.91
N GLY A 257 20.52 23.33 -3.77
CA GLY A 257 21.71 22.54 -3.43
C GLY A 257 21.94 21.37 -4.37
N THR A 258 20.87 20.66 -4.75
CA THR A 258 20.94 19.54 -5.69
C THR A 258 21.41 20.01 -7.06
N HIS A 259 20.87 21.14 -7.56
CA HIS A 259 21.31 21.71 -8.82
C HIS A 259 22.78 22.10 -8.76
N LYS A 260 23.19 22.89 -7.75
CA LYS A 260 24.57 23.39 -7.65
C LYS A 260 25.59 22.29 -7.45
N LEU A 261 25.26 21.23 -6.71
CA LEU A 261 26.16 20.10 -6.53
C LEU A 261 26.25 19.23 -7.78
N ARG A 262 25.18 19.13 -8.58
CA ARG A 262 25.23 18.46 -9.90
C ARG A 262 26.06 19.25 -10.90
N ASP A 263 25.88 20.57 -10.96
CA ASP A 263 26.73 21.46 -11.76
C ASP A 263 28.21 21.22 -11.42
N LEU A 264 28.53 21.15 -10.11
CA LEU A 264 29.90 20.91 -9.65
C LEU A 264 30.43 19.52 -10.03
N VAL A 265 29.61 18.47 -9.94
CA VAL A 265 30.00 17.12 -10.37
C VAL A 265 30.25 17.05 -11.88
N GLU A 266 29.47 17.79 -12.66
CA GLU A 266 29.64 17.89 -14.11
C GLU A 266 30.90 18.70 -14.47
N GLU A 267 31.15 19.81 -13.77
CA GLU A 267 32.33 20.66 -13.96
C GLU A 267 33.64 19.91 -13.69
N PHE A 268 33.68 19.07 -12.66
CA PHE A 268 34.88 18.33 -12.24
C PHE A 268 34.90 16.87 -12.71
N ASP A 269 34.04 16.47 -13.65
CA ASP A 269 33.93 15.09 -14.19
C ASP A 269 33.88 14.00 -13.09
N GLY A 270 33.09 14.22 -12.05
CA GLY A 270 32.97 13.32 -10.89
C GLY A 270 34.09 13.44 -9.84
N GLY A 271 35.07 14.33 -10.04
CA GLY A 271 36.16 14.65 -9.12
C GLY A 271 35.77 15.51 -7.91
N VAL A 272 34.59 15.28 -7.34
CA VAL A 272 34.05 16.06 -6.21
C VAL A 272 34.13 15.26 -4.92
N THR A 273 34.60 15.89 -3.85
CA THR A 273 34.78 15.28 -2.52
C THR A 273 33.95 16.01 -1.46
N THR A 274 33.36 15.27 -0.52
CA THR A 274 32.64 15.83 0.64
C THR A 274 33.56 16.27 1.78
N ASP A 275 33.05 17.04 2.73
CA ASP A 275 33.66 17.35 4.03
C ASP A 275 34.20 16.12 4.78
N ARG A 276 33.61 14.94 4.55
CA ARG A 276 33.98 13.64 5.16
C ARG A 276 34.92 12.79 4.29
N GLY A 277 35.47 13.34 3.21
CA GLY A 277 36.41 12.64 2.32
C GLY A 277 35.77 11.58 1.41
N ARG A 278 34.43 11.53 1.29
CA ARG A 278 33.74 10.64 0.35
C ARG A 278 33.69 11.30 -1.04
N ALA A 279 33.99 10.53 -2.07
CA ALA A 279 33.84 10.96 -3.46
C ALA A 279 32.35 11.00 -3.87
N ILE A 280 32.01 11.91 -4.78
CA ILE A 280 30.70 12.05 -5.42
C ILE A 280 30.91 11.87 -6.93
N ALA A 281 30.76 10.64 -7.40
CA ALA A 281 31.10 10.28 -8.78
C ALA A 281 30.06 10.70 -9.82
N ASP A 282 28.81 10.97 -9.41
CA ASP A 282 27.71 11.19 -10.34
C ASP A 282 26.60 12.11 -9.80
N GLN A 283 25.73 12.59 -10.71
CA GLN A 283 24.62 13.49 -10.40
C GLN A 283 23.56 12.88 -9.46
N LYS A 284 23.48 11.55 -9.38
CA LYS A 284 22.57 10.85 -8.47
C LYS A 284 23.11 10.91 -7.04
N GLN A 285 24.40 10.63 -6.85
CA GLN A 285 25.09 10.75 -5.56
C GLN A 285 25.03 12.19 -5.03
N ALA A 286 25.22 13.18 -5.91
CA ALA A 286 25.01 14.60 -5.57
C ALA A 286 23.60 14.87 -5.03
N GLY A 287 22.57 14.39 -5.75
CA GLY A 287 21.18 14.55 -5.30
C GLY A 287 20.88 13.82 -3.99
N ASP A 288 21.36 12.59 -3.85
CA ASP A 288 21.19 11.78 -2.64
C ASP A 288 21.85 12.45 -1.42
N LEU A 289 23.06 13.03 -1.57
CA LEU A 289 23.74 13.75 -0.49
C LEU A 289 22.89 14.92 0.04
N VAL A 290 22.43 15.80 -0.84
CA VAL A 290 21.65 16.97 -0.41
C VAL A 290 20.29 16.55 0.16
N GLN A 291 19.62 15.58 -0.46
CA GLN A 291 18.28 15.14 -0.05
C GLN A 291 18.27 14.35 1.26
N ARG A 292 19.24 13.45 1.45
CA ARG A 292 19.25 12.50 2.57
C ARG A 292 20.06 13.00 3.76
N GLU A 293 21.15 13.73 3.49
CA GLU A 293 22.07 14.18 4.55
C GLU A 293 21.88 15.67 4.85
N TRP A 294 22.14 16.57 3.89
CA TRP A 294 22.16 18.01 4.18
C TRP A 294 20.78 18.59 4.47
N ARG A 295 19.70 18.00 3.95
CA ARG A 295 18.31 18.48 4.11
C ARG A 295 17.94 18.84 5.54
N LYS A 296 18.44 18.11 6.54
CA LYS A 296 18.13 18.36 7.96
C LYS A 296 18.81 19.63 8.49
N GLU A 297 19.92 20.03 7.88
CA GLU A 297 20.72 21.20 8.23
C GLU A 297 20.20 22.48 7.55
N LEU A 298 19.60 22.32 6.36
CA LEU A 298 18.92 23.38 5.60
C LEU A 298 17.65 23.84 6.33
N HIS A 299 17.81 24.78 7.26
CA HIS A 299 16.70 25.45 7.95
C HIS A 299 16.01 26.46 7.02
N SER A 300 15.50 25.96 5.90
CA SER A 300 14.94 26.75 4.82
C SER A 300 13.70 27.49 5.26
N ARG A 301 13.72 28.81 5.12
CA ARG A 301 12.57 29.70 5.30
C ARG A 301 12.35 30.46 3.99
N ALA A 302 11.16 30.31 3.42
CA ALA A 302 10.71 31.11 2.30
C ALA A 302 9.60 32.06 2.79
N PRO A 303 9.49 33.28 2.24
CA PRO A 303 8.34 34.14 2.50
C PRO A 303 7.06 33.42 2.07
N ARG A 304 6.01 33.63 2.85
CA ARG A 304 4.68 33.06 2.65
C ARG A 304 3.67 34.17 2.83
N ASP A 305 3.79 35.21 2.01
CA ASP A 305 2.92 36.39 2.07
C ASP A 305 1.58 36.09 1.41
N VAL A 306 1.59 35.27 0.36
CA VAL A 306 0.39 34.76 -0.31
C VAL A 306 0.39 33.24 -0.43
N MET A 307 -0.79 32.65 -0.48
CA MET A 307 -1.00 31.23 -0.72
C MET A 307 -1.84 30.99 -1.97
N HIS A 308 -1.51 29.92 -2.69
CA HIS A 308 -2.23 29.50 -3.89
C HIS A 308 -3.08 28.28 -3.57
N VAL A 309 -4.41 28.41 -3.64
CA VAL A 309 -5.38 27.34 -3.42
C VAL A 309 -6.06 26.99 -4.74
N ILE A 310 -6.27 25.70 -4.97
CA ILE A 310 -6.93 25.16 -6.16
C ILE A 310 -8.16 24.39 -5.71
N MET A 311 -9.29 24.70 -6.31
CA MET A 311 -10.54 23.96 -6.15
C MET A 311 -10.89 23.35 -7.51
N SER A 312 -11.28 22.09 -7.56
CA SER A 312 -11.59 21.42 -8.83
C SER A 312 -12.85 20.59 -8.74
N ALA A 313 -13.59 20.51 -9.86
CA ALA A 313 -14.72 19.62 -10.03
C ALA A 313 -14.42 18.56 -11.11
N LYS A 314 -15.26 17.53 -11.18
CA LYS A 314 -15.22 16.48 -12.19
C LYS A 314 -15.47 17.08 -13.58
N ALA A 315 -14.88 16.49 -14.61
CA ALA A 315 -15.20 16.81 -16.00
C ALA A 315 -16.71 16.74 -16.26
N GLY A 316 -17.24 17.73 -16.99
CA GLY A 316 -18.67 17.89 -17.27
C GLY A 316 -19.48 18.59 -16.17
N THR A 317 -18.84 19.09 -15.11
CA THR A 317 -19.53 19.97 -14.14
C THR A 317 -19.75 21.35 -14.77
N ASP A 318 -20.95 21.91 -14.57
CA ASP A 318 -21.29 23.26 -15.02
C ASP A 318 -20.32 24.31 -14.43
N PRO A 319 -19.57 25.06 -15.26
CA PRO A 319 -18.63 26.07 -14.81
C PRO A 319 -19.27 27.18 -13.97
N GLU A 320 -20.48 27.64 -14.31
CA GLU A 320 -21.13 28.78 -13.64
C GLU A 320 -21.63 28.40 -12.23
N ALA A 321 -22.28 27.24 -12.11
CA ALA A 321 -22.63 26.67 -10.81
C ALA A 321 -21.38 26.44 -9.94
N PHE A 322 -20.26 26.00 -10.54
CA PHE A 322 -19.03 25.77 -9.80
C PHE A 322 -18.34 27.07 -9.36
N GLU A 323 -18.34 28.10 -10.21
CA GLU A 323 -17.89 29.46 -9.85
C GLU A 323 -18.69 29.99 -8.65
N SER A 324 -20.02 29.82 -8.66
CA SER A 324 -20.89 30.24 -7.56
C SER A 324 -20.61 29.47 -6.26
N ALA A 325 -20.32 28.17 -6.36
CA ALA A 325 -19.89 27.37 -5.22
C ALA A 325 -18.52 27.82 -4.67
N VAL A 326 -17.58 28.15 -5.55
CA VAL A 326 -16.25 28.68 -5.19
C VAL A 326 -16.39 30.03 -4.48
N ARG A 327 -17.23 30.93 -4.99
CA ARG A 327 -17.50 32.24 -4.37
C ARG A 327 -17.99 32.09 -2.93
N GLY A 328 -18.99 31.23 -2.70
CA GLY A 328 -19.50 30.94 -1.36
C GLY A 328 -18.43 30.34 -0.44
N PHE A 329 -17.68 29.36 -0.94
CA PHE A 329 -16.56 28.75 -0.22
C PHE A 329 -15.50 29.77 0.19
N MET A 330 -15.08 30.66 -0.72
CA MET A 330 -14.05 31.67 -0.47
C MET A 330 -14.53 32.72 0.54
N ALA A 331 -15.77 33.21 0.39
CA ALA A 331 -16.37 34.17 1.31
C ALA A 331 -16.43 33.63 2.74
N ARG A 332 -16.89 32.39 2.92
CA ARG A 332 -16.97 31.75 4.24
C ARG A 332 -15.60 31.39 4.81
N THR A 333 -14.69 30.87 3.99
CA THR A 333 -13.41 30.34 4.49
C THR A 333 -12.38 31.43 4.77
N PHE A 334 -12.36 32.47 3.93
CA PHE A 334 -11.32 33.51 3.96
C PHE A 334 -11.90 34.92 4.15
N GLY A 335 -13.10 35.18 3.62
CA GLY A 335 -13.76 36.49 3.73
C GLY A 335 -14.22 36.83 5.15
N GLU A 336 -14.76 35.87 5.91
CA GLU A 336 -15.19 36.08 7.30
C GLU A 336 -14.05 36.58 8.21
N GLN A 337 -12.83 36.09 7.97
CA GLN A 337 -11.62 36.51 8.67
C GLN A 337 -10.90 37.67 7.97
N ARG A 338 -11.52 38.31 6.98
CA ARG A 338 -10.96 39.46 6.24
C ARG A 338 -9.59 39.19 5.60
N HIS A 339 -9.33 37.96 5.15
CA HIS A 339 -8.20 37.72 4.25
C HIS A 339 -8.53 38.29 2.88
N LYS A 340 -7.56 38.93 2.25
CA LYS A 340 -7.70 39.42 0.88
C LYS A 340 -7.46 38.28 -0.08
N TYR A 341 -8.25 38.19 -1.14
CA TYR A 341 -8.07 37.15 -2.14
C TYR A 341 -8.53 37.58 -3.51
N VAL A 342 -7.99 36.92 -4.53
CA VAL A 342 -8.58 36.88 -5.86
C VAL A 342 -8.66 35.44 -6.33
N PHE A 343 -9.64 35.12 -7.17
CA PHE A 343 -9.71 33.83 -7.83
C PHE A 343 -10.12 33.94 -9.30
N ALA A 344 -9.73 32.97 -10.11
CA ALA A 344 -10.13 32.84 -11.51
C ALA A 344 -10.58 31.41 -11.80
N MET A 345 -11.56 31.29 -12.69
CA MET A 345 -12.05 30.01 -13.22
C MET A 345 -11.25 29.63 -14.46
N HIS A 346 -10.73 28.41 -14.47
CA HIS A 346 -10.09 27.77 -15.63
C HIS A 346 -11.03 26.67 -16.11
N ASP A 347 -11.61 26.88 -17.29
CA ASP A 347 -12.50 25.94 -17.97
C ASP A 347 -11.81 25.43 -19.24
N PRO A 348 -11.63 24.10 -19.42
CA PRO A 348 -11.06 23.54 -20.64
C PRO A 348 -11.68 24.01 -21.95
N ALA A 349 -12.94 24.42 -21.96
CA ALA A 349 -13.61 24.91 -23.17
C ALA A 349 -13.12 26.31 -23.59
N THR A 350 -12.69 27.15 -22.64
CA THR A 350 -12.31 28.56 -22.86
C THR A 350 -10.83 28.84 -22.61
N ASP A 351 -10.18 28.02 -21.78
CA ASP A 351 -8.74 27.99 -21.50
C ASP A 351 -8.19 26.57 -21.73
N PRO A 352 -8.16 26.09 -23.00
CA PRO A 352 -7.64 24.77 -23.30
C PRO A 352 -6.13 24.72 -23.07
N LYS A 353 -5.66 23.63 -22.46
CA LYS A 353 -4.21 23.32 -22.40
C LYS A 353 -3.76 22.72 -23.72
N GLY A 354 -2.57 23.10 -24.17
CA GLY A 354 -1.95 22.52 -25.36
C GLY A 354 -1.70 21.01 -25.18
N ALA A 355 -1.73 20.26 -26.28
CA ALA A 355 -1.55 18.80 -26.26
C ALA A 355 -0.19 18.37 -25.66
N ASN A 356 0.81 19.25 -25.70
CA ASN A 356 2.16 19.03 -25.18
C ASN A 356 2.32 19.44 -23.71
N ASP A 357 1.38 20.20 -23.15
CA ASP A 357 1.41 20.63 -21.75
C ASP A 357 1.11 19.48 -20.79
N GLY A 358 0.44 18.44 -21.32
CA GLY A 358 -0.05 17.30 -20.56
C GLY A 358 -1.11 17.69 -19.52
N GLY A 359 -1.64 16.70 -18.82
CA GLY A 359 -2.58 16.93 -17.74
C GLY A 359 -3.33 15.69 -17.30
N LYS A 360 -4.26 15.90 -16.36
CA LYS A 360 -5.37 14.97 -16.11
C LYS A 360 -6.44 15.18 -17.18
N ARG A 361 -7.50 14.36 -17.16
CA ARG A 361 -8.72 14.61 -17.95
C ARG A 361 -9.12 16.10 -17.82
N PRO A 362 -9.41 16.82 -18.92
CA PRO A 362 -9.78 18.24 -18.85
C PRO A 362 -10.98 18.42 -17.92
N HIS A 363 -10.89 19.35 -16.97
CA HIS A 363 -11.96 19.64 -16.01
C HIS A 363 -11.89 21.09 -15.51
N VAL A 364 -13.04 21.61 -15.07
CA VAL A 364 -13.15 22.95 -14.49
C VAL A 364 -12.45 23.02 -13.14
N HIS A 365 -11.68 24.07 -12.93
CA HIS A 365 -11.00 24.34 -11.67
C HIS A 365 -10.85 25.84 -11.43
N ALA A 366 -10.87 26.24 -10.16
CA ALA A 366 -10.59 27.60 -9.74
C ALA A 366 -9.19 27.67 -9.14
N HIS A 367 -8.47 28.72 -9.49
CA HIS A 367 -7.22 29.11 -8.86
C HIS A 367 -7.46 30.35 -8.02
N ALA A 368 -7.12 30.30 -6.73
CA ALA A 368 -7.25 31.42 -5.81
C ALA A 368 -5.89 31.80 -5.21
N ILE A 369 -5.57 33.08 -5.19
CA ILE A 369 -4.44 33.66 -4.47
C ILE A 369 -5.00 34.40 -3.27
N ILE A 370 -4.51 34.08 -2.07
CA ILE A 370 -5.01 34.62 -0.80
C ILE A 370 -3.84 35.17 0.01
N THR A 371 -3.98 36.33 0.64
CA THR A 371 -2.99 36.82 1.61
C THR A 371 -2.94 35.87 2.80
N THR A 372 -1.75 35.55 3.28
CA THR A 372 -1.64 34.65 4.44
C THR A 372 -1.88 35.37 5.75
N LYS A 373 -1.70 36.69 5.79
CA LYS A 373 -2.10 37.54 6.89
C LYS A 373 -3.35 38.32 6.51
N ASN A 374 -4.27 38.42 7.46
CA ASN A 374 -5.36 39.40 7.40
C ASN A 374 -4.93 40.73 8.04
N GLU A 375 -5.85 41.69 8.06
CA GLU A 375 -5.67 43.02 8.67
C GLU A 375 -5.36 42.97 10.17
N HIS A 376 -5.66 41.85 10.84
CA HIS A 376 -5.36 41.61 12.26
C HIS A 376 -4.04 40.85 12.48
N GLY A 377 -3.31 40.52 11.41
CA GLY A 377 -2.06 39.75 11.45
C GLY A 377 -2.26 38.24 11.68
N GLU A 378 -3.50 37.75 11.68
CA GLU A 378 -3.84 36.34 11.84
C GLU A 378 -3.58 35.56 10.55
N ARG A 379 -3.29 34.26 10.70
CA ARG A 379 -2.99 33.37 9.57
C ARG A 379 -3.96 32.20 9.48
N PRO A 380 -4.38 31.78 8.26
CA PRO A 380 -5.19 30.59 8.10
C PRO A 380 -4.44 29.35 8.59
N ARG A 381 -5.10 28.53 9.40
CA ARG A 381 -4.60 27.18 9.73
C ARG A 381 -4.58 26.33 8.46
N ASN A 382 -3.54 25.51 8.30
CA ASN A 382 -3.27 24.75 7.07
C ASN A 382 -3.00 23.25 7.34
N GLY A 383 -3.61 22.70 8.40
CA GLY A 383 -3.48 21.29 8.80
C GLY A 383 -4.48 20.34 8.11
N PRO A 384 -4.30 19.02 8.24
CA PRO A 384 -5.20 18.02 7.64
C PRO A 384 -6.68 18.16 8.03
N ALA A 385 -6.96 18.55 9.27
CA ALA A 385 -8.31 18.83 9.74
C ALA A 385 -8.92 20.02 9.01
N THR A 386 -8.18 21.12 8.86
CA THR A 386 -8.62 22.31 8.13
C THR A 386 -8.94 22.02 6.66
N PHE A 387 -8.14 21.18 5.98
CA PHE A 387 -8.48 20.76 4.61
C PHE A 387 -9.72 19.89 4.53
N ARG A 388 -10.04 19.14 5.58
CA ARG A 388 -11.30 18.38 5.66
C ARG A 388 -12.48 19.35 5.72
N ASP A 389 -12.35 20.37 6.57
CA ASP A 389 -13.35 21.43 6.74
C ASP A 389 -13.54 22.22 5.45
N TRP A 390 -12.44 22.59 4.76
CA TRP A 390 -12.51 23.29 3.48
C TRP A 390 -13.21 22.47 2.39
N ARG A 391 -12.96 21.15 2.33
CA ARG A 391 -13.64 20.27 1.37
C ARG A 391 -15.11 20.09 1.73
N GLU A 392 -15.44 20.04 3.01
CA GLU A 392 -16.83 19.99 3.46
C GLU A 392 -17.58 21.28 3.12
N ASN A 393 -16.95 22.43 3.33
CA ASN A 393 -17.49 23.74 2.96
C ASN A 393 -17.70 23.88 1.45
N LEU A 394 -16.70 23.49 0.63
CA LEU A 394 -16.85 23.47 -0.83
C LEU A 394 -17.99 22.54 -1.26
N ALA A 395 -18.09 21.34 -0.67
CA ALA A 395 -19.16 20.39 -0.99
C ALA A 395 -20.55 20.94 -0.63
N GLU A 396 -20.67 21.66 0.49
CA GLU A 396 -21.91 22.31 0.91
C GLU A 396 -22.35 23.38 -0.09
N HIS A 397 -21.48 24.31 -0.45
CA HIS A 397 -21.79 25.34 -1.43
C HIS A 397 -22.00 24.76 -2.84
N ALA A 398 -21.30 23.69 -3.21
CA ALA A 398 -21.54 22.98 -4.46
C ALA A 398 -22.98 22.43 -4.52
N ARG A 399 -23.45 21.79 -3.44
CA ARG A 399 -24.83 21.26 -3.38
C ARG A 399 -25.89 22.37 -3.41
N GLN A 400 -25.64 23.50 -2.76
CA GLN A 400 -26.54 24.68 -2.83
C GLN A 400 -26.67 25.22 -4.27
N ASN A 401 -25.65 25.02 -5.10
CA ASN A 401 -25.63 25.38 -6.51
C ASN A 401 -25.92 24.18 -7.44
N GLY A 402 -26.60 23.14 -6.95
CA GLY A 402 -27.04 22.02 -7.77
C GLY A 402 -25.97 20.98 -8.15
N ILE A 403 -24.73 21.13 -7.65
CA ILE A 403 -23.65 20.18 -7.92
C ILE A 403 -23.63 19.11 -6.81
N GLN A 404 -23.93 17.87 -7.20
CA GLN A 404 -23.85 16.71 -6.30
C GLN A 404 -22.40 16.41 -5.92
N MET A 405 -21.93 17.00 -4.83
CA MET A 405 -20.56 16.91 -4.36
C MET A 405 -20.51 16.51 -2.89
N GLU A 406 -19.53 15.70 -2.50
CA GLU A 406 -19.31 15.26 -1.12
C GLU A 406 -17.83 15.35 -0.72
N MET A 407 -17.57 15.59 0.57
CA MET A 407 -16.24 15.39 1.12
C MET A 407 -15.99 13.88 1.23
N THR A 408 -14.93 13.40 0.58
CA THR A 408 -14.54 11.99 0.56
C THR A 408 -13.14 11.78 1.15
N ASP A 409 -12.98 10.74 1.97
CA ASP A 409 -11.70 10.21 2.40
C ASP A 409 -11.36 8.94 1.60
N ARG A 410 -10.07 8.70 1.31
CA ARG A 410 -9.66 7.49 0.59
C ARG A 410 -10.09 6.20 1.32
N ARG A 411 -10.19 6.27 2.66
CA ARG A 411 -10.60 5.15 3.52
C ARG A 411 -12.10 4.86 3.42
N ASP A 412 -12.91 5.80 2.93
CA ASP A 412 -14.34 5.59 2.72
C ASP A 412 -14.59 4.42 1.74
N ILE A 413 -13.70 4.22 0.75
CA ILE A 413 -13.83 3.19 -0.30
C ILE A 413 -12.52 2.44 -0.57
N ALA A 414 -11.64 2.34 0.43
CA ALA A 414 -10.32 1.69 0.35
C ALA A 414 -9.45 2.09 -0.86
N SER A 415 -9.52 3.33 -1.32
CA SER A 415 -8.74 3.81 -2.47
C SER A 415 -7.24 3.95 -2.18
N ALA A 416 -6.42 3.65 -3.19
CA ALA A 416 -4.96 3.89 -3.14
C ALA A 416 -4.61 5.35 -2.75
N PRO A 417 -3.56 5.54 -1.92
CA PRO A 417 -3.00 6.86 -1.63
C PRO A 417 -2.64 7.64 -2.90
N ALA A 418 -2.77 8.98 -2.84
CA ALA A 418 -2.19 9.83 -3.88
C ALA A 418 -0.65 9.77 -3.86
N TYR A 419 -0.05 10.02 -5.02
CA TYR A 419 1.39 10.25 -5.17
C TYR A 419 1.70 11.74 -5.25
N THR A 420 2.92 12.13 -4.89
CA THR A 420 3.42 13.51 -4.93
C THR A 420 4.31 13.75 -6.15
N LYS A 421 4.57 15.01 -6.51
CA LYS A 421 5.50 15.36 -7.61
C LYS A 421 6.94 14.89 -7.38
N ASN A 422 7.34 14.64 -6.12
CA ASN A 422 8.69 14.17 -5.79
C ASN A 422 8.78 12.64 -5.87
N GLN A 423 7.62 11.96 -5.86
CA GLN A 423 7.51 10.52 -5.97
C GLN A 423 7.51 10.05 -7.43
N VAL A 424 7.22 10.94 -8.38
CA VAL A 424 7.08 10.56 -9.78
C VAL A 424 7.68 11.61 -10.70
N ARG A 425 8.21 11.19 -11.84
CA ARG A 425 8.69 12.06 -12.92
C ARG A 425 7.85 11.83 -14.18
N PRO A 426 7.46 12.88 -14.92
CA PRO A 426 6.73 12.71 -16.16
C PRO A 426 7.63 12.04 -17.21
N VAL A 427 7.12 11.01 -17.88
CA VAL A 427 7.80 10.31 -19.00
C VAL A 427 7.10 10.55 -20.33
N SER A 428 5.80 10.88 -20.30
CA SER A 428 5.04 11.31 -21.47
C SER A 428 4.03 12.37 -21.07
N ARG A 429 3.93 13.43 -21.87
CA ARG A 429 2.91 14.48 -21.76
C ARG A 429 1.80 14.34 -22.81
N LYS A 430 1.93 13.41 -23.75
CA LYS A 430 0.93 13.21 -24.80
C LYS A 430 -0.37 12.67 -24.17
N GLY A 431 -1.42 13.49 -24.21
CA GLY A 431 -2.69 13.15 -23.59
C GLY A 431 -2.61 13.16 -22.06
N ARG A 432 -2.95 12.04 -21.40
CA ARG A 432 -2.89 11.95 -19.94
C ARG A 432 -1.45 11.74 -19.49
N THR A 433 -0.89 12.67 -18.71
CA THR A 433 0.52 12.60 -18.31
C THR A 433 0.84 11.26 -17.64
N GLU A 434 1.80 10.57 -18.24
CA GLU A 434 2.35 9.32 -17.72
C GLU A 434 3.59 9.64 -16.89
N HIS A 435 3.74 8.91 -15.80
CA HIS A 435 4.85 9.11 -14.91
C HIS A 435 5.53 7.78 -14.59
N GLU A 436 6.81 7.89 -14.25
CA GLU A 436 7.58 6.82 -13.64
C GLU A 436 7.88 7.20 -12.18
N GLY A 437 7.98 6.23 -11.28
CA GLY A 437 8.31 6.51 -9.89
C GLY A 437 9.79 6.87 -9.73
N THR A 438 10.11 7.80 -8.84
CA THR A 438 11.50 8.13 -8.48
C THR A 438 12.16 7.05 -7.61
N SER A 439 11.37 6.07 -7.14
CA SER A 439 11.81 4.87 -6.45
C SER A 439 10.80 3.73 -6.68
N ARG A 440 11.17 2.48 -6.40
CA ARG A 440 10.25 1.32 -6.53
C ARG A 440 8.94 1.50 -5.72
N PRO A 441 8.97 1.93 -4.43
CA PRO A 441 7.73 2.21 -3.69
C PRO A 441 6.89 3.34 -4.30
N ALA A 442 7.56 4.37 -4.83
CA ALA A 442 6.88 5.49 -5.45
C ALA A 442 6.22 5.10 -6.79
N HIS A 443 6.87 4.22 -7.55
CA HIS A 443 6.33 3.65 -8.78
C HIS A 443 5.13 2.74 -8.47
N ALA A 444 5.24 1.84 -7.50
CA ALA A 444 4.13 0.99 -7.05
C ALA A 444 2.91 1.83 -6.61
N ARG A 445 3.13 2.93 -5.88
CA ARG A 445 2.07 3.88 -5.50
C ARG A 445 1.43 4.54 -6.72
N TYR A 446 2.23 4.95 -7.70
CA TYR A 446 1.72 5.52 -8.95
C TYR A 446 0.81 4.52 -9.69
N ILE A 447 1.29 3.30 -9.91
CA ILE A 447 0.55 2.21 -10.56
C ILE A 447 -0.75 1.91 -9.80
N ALA A 448 -0.68 1.67 -8.49
CA ALA A 448 -1.85 1.45 -7.65
C ALA A 448 -2.88 2.58 -7.77
N LYS A 449 -2.43 3.84 -7.85
CA LYS A 449 -3.35 4.98 -8.01
C LYS A 449 -3.93 5.07 -9.43
N ARG A 450 -3.18 4.68 -10.46
CA ARG A 450 -3.59 4.71 -11.87
C ARG A 450 -4.60 3.61 -12.20
N GLU A 451 -4.38 2.43 -11.66
CA GLU A 451 -5.23 1.24 -11.84
C GLU A 451 -6.45 1.28 -10.93
N GLY A 452 -6.52 2.23 -9.99
CA GLY A 452 -7.61 2.29 -9.02
C GLY A 452 -7.55 1.15 -8.01
N ALA A 453 -6.35 0.60 -7.77
CA ALA A 453 -6.12 -0.47 -6.83
C ALA A 453 -6.65 -0.09 -5.43
N ARG A 454 -7.16 -1.10 -4.75
CA ARG A 454 -7.64 -0.96 -3.37
C ARG A 454 -6.50 -1.26 -2.43
N VAL A 455 -6.27 -0.37 -1.46
CA VAL A 455 -5.09 -0.43 -0.59
C VAL A 455 -5.50 -0.28 0.87
N TYR A 456 -4.98 -1.18 1.70
CA TYR A 456 -5.16 -1.17 3.14
C TYR A 456 -4.23 -0.17 3.83
N ALA A 457 -4.78 0.65 4.72
CA ALA A 457 -3.99 1.52 5.58
C ALA A 457 -3.77 0.84 6.93
N SER A 458 -2.52 0.46 7.24
CA SER A 458 -2.20 -0.40 8.39
C SER A 458 -2.26 0.29 9.75
N SER A 459 -2.19 1.62 9.82
CA SER A 459 -2.13 2.33 11.10
C SER A 459 -3.39 2.14 11.95
N PRO A 460 -3.30 2.04 13.29
CA PRO A 460 -4.46 1.82 14.17
C PRO A 460 -5.61 2.81 13.93
N ARG A 461 -5.30 4.10 13.79
CA ARG A 461 -6.28 5.14 13.45
C ARG A 461 -6.98 4.90 12.11
N SER A 462 -6.26 4.35 11.13
CA SER A 462 -6.86 4.00 9.84
C SER A 462 -7.72 2.76 9.93
N GLN A 463 -7.38 1.81 10.81
CA GLN A 463 -8.20 0.64 11.09
C GLN A 463 -9.53 1.03 11.70
N GLN A 464 -9.51 1.83 12.77
CA GLN A 464 -10.72 2.33 13.41
C GLN A 464 -11.65 3.08 12.43
N TYR A 465 -11.09 3.96 11.60
CA TYR A 465 -11.87 4.68 10.60
C TYR A 465 -12.54 3.74 9.59
N ARG A 466 -11.87 2.65 9.20
CA ARG A 466 -12.46 1.67 8.28
C ARG A 466 -13.55 0.87 8.93
N THR A 467 -13.40 0.47 10.20
CA THR A 467 -14.48 -0.20 10.93
C THR A 467 -15.74 0.65 10.92
N GLU A 468 -15.61 1.97 11.14
CA GLU A 468 -16.72 2.91 11.03
C GLU A 468 -17.27 3.02 9.60
N ALA A 469 -16.40 3.07 8.58
CA ALA A 469 -16.81 3.12 7.19
C ALA A 469 -17.58 1.85 6.77
N VAL A 470 -17.07 0.66 7.12
CA VAL A 470 -17.71 -0.64 6.86
C VAL A 470 -19.06 -0.74 7.57
N SER A 471 -19.14 -0.28 8.83
CA SER A 471 -20.40 -0.23 9.57
C SER A 471 -21.42 0.68 8.86
N THR A 472 -20.99 1.87 8.41
CA THR A 472 -21.87 2.81 7.71
C THR A 472 -22.33 2.26 6.35
N TRP A 473 -21.44 1.64 5.56
CA TRP A 473 -21.83 0.97 4.32
C TRP A 473 -22.73 -0.23 4.58
N GLY A 474 -22.50 -1.00 5.65
CA GLY A 474 -23.37 -2.11 6.06
C GLY A 474 -24.79 -1.64 6.35
N ALA A 475 -24.95 -0.49 7.03
CA ALA A 475 -26.27 0.11 7.23
C ALA A 475 -26.92 0.54 5.90
N LEU A 476 -26.16 1.11 4.97
CA LEU A 476 -26.67 1.52 3.66
C LEU A 476 -26.96 0.34 2.72
N ALA A 477 -26.38 -0.83 2.95
CA ALA A 477 -26.68 -2.07 2.21
C ALA A 477 -28.13 -2.56 2.41
N LEU A 478 -28.81 -2.03 3.44
CA LEU A 478 -30.22 -2.24 3.76
C LEU A 478 -31.13 -1.09 3.27
N SER A 479 -30.59 -0.13 2.51
CA SER A 479 -31.38 0.99 2.00
C SER A 479 -32.50 0.52 1.07
N ALA A 480 -33.65 1.19 1.12
CA ALA A 480 -34.74 0.99 0.17
C ALA A 480 -34.36 1.40 -1.27
N ASP A 481 -33.36 2.26 -1.43
CA ASP A 481 -32.82 2.65 -2.73
C ASP A 481 -31.88 1.55 -3.23
N SER A 482 -32.33 0.79 -4.24
CA SER A 482 -31.62 -0.39 -4.75
C SER A 482 -30.22 -0.08 -5.26
N LYS A 483 -30.01 1.11 -5.87
CA LYS A 483 -28.69 1.55 -6.34
C LYS A 483 -27.75 1.79 -5.16
N VAL A 484 -28.25 2.46 -4.12
CA VAL A 484 -27.47 2.70 -2.90
C VAL A 484 -27.13 1.38 -2.21
N ALA A 485 -28.11 0.49 -2.07
CA ALA A 485 -27.92 -0.81 -1.42
C ALA A 485 -26.90 -1.68 -2.17
N GLN A 486 -27.00 -1.78 -3.50
CA GLN A 486 -26.05 -2.55 -4.32
C GLN A 486 -24.63 -1.99 -4.22
N PHE A 487 -24.48 -0.66 -4.37
CA PHE A 487 -23.17 -0.02 -4.25
C PHE A 487 -22.55 -0.24 -2.86
N ALA A 488 -23.36 -0.11 -1.80
CA ALA A 488 -22.92 -0.29 -0.43
C ALA A 488 -22.50 -1.74 -0.13
N ARG A 489 -23.23 -2.75 -0.62
CA ARG A 489 -22.84 -4.17 -0.52
C ARG A 489 -21.49 -4.41 -1.18
N ALA A 490 -21.30 -3.89 -2.40
CA ALA A 490 -20.02 -3.97 -3.09
C ALA A 490 -18.90 -3.31 -2.27
N GLN A 491 -19.13 -2.16 -1.63
CA GLN A 491 -18.10 -1.55 -0.77
C GLN A 491 -17.78 -2.40 0.47
N VAL A 492 -18.77 -3.01 1.13
CA VAL A 492 -18.54 -3.88 2.29
C VAL A 492 -17.72 -5.11 1.90
N GLU A 493 -18.13 -5.81 0.83
CA GLU A 493 -17.40 -6.98 0.31
C GLU A 493 -15.98 -6.62 -0.09
N GLN A 494 -15.78 -5.48 -0.75
CA GLN A 494 -14.45 -5.04 -1.18
C GLN A 494 -13.55 -4.67 -0.01
N ILE A 495 -14.07 -3.98 1.02
CA ILE A 495 -13.27 -3.60 2.19
C ILE A 495 -12.92 -4.85 3.02
N ARG A 496 -13.86 -5.79 3.20
CA ARG A 496 -13.64 -7.05 3.95
C ARG A 496 -12.83 -8.08 3.17
N GLY A 497 -12.99 -8.18 1.86
CA GLY A 497 -12.24 -9.11 0.99
C GLY A 497 -10.73 -8.82 0.99
N ILE A 498 -10.34 -7.57 1.24
CA ILE A 498 -8.95 -7.17 1.46
C ILE A 498 -8.41 -7.68 2.81
N GLU A 499 -9.28 -7.86 3.82
CA GLU A 499 -8.92 -8.38 5.15
C GLU A 499 -8.71 -9.89 5.13
N THR A 500 -9.46 -10.63 4.30
CA THR A 500 -9.38 -12.11 4.21
C THR A 500 -8.27 -12.63 3.28
N HIS A 501 -7.97 -11.95 2.19
CA HIS A 501 -6.95 -12.41 1.21
C HIS A 501 -5.52 -12.00 1.56
N GLY A 502 -5.22 -11.77 2.84
CA GLY A 502 -3.88 -11.42 3.31
C GLY A 502 -3.23 -10.39 2.39
N ALA A 503 -3.82 -9.19 2.34
CA ALA A 503 -3.56 -8.13 1.37
C ALA A 503 -2.20 -8.21 0.66
N GLN A 504 -2.17 -7.89 -0.63
CA GLN A 504 -1.00 -7.25 -1.22
C GLN A 504 -0.68 -5.99 -0.41
N VAL A 505 0.00 -6.17 0.71
CA VAL A 505 0.42 -5.14 1.62
C VAL A 505 1.57 -4.46 0.91
N ILE A 506 1.28 -3.43 0.13
CA ILE A 506 2.29 -2.42 -0.20
C ILE A 506 2.60 -1.70 1.12
N LYS A 507 3.40 -2.36 1.98
CA LYS A 507 4.00 -1.84 3.21
C LYS A 507 4.93 -0.71 2.75
N LEU A 508 4.39 0.50 2.68
CA LEU A 508 5.08 1.70 2.24
C LEU A 508 5.89 2.35 3.38
N ASP A 509 6.27 1.58 4.40
CA ASP A 509 7.12 2.03 5.50
C ASP A 509 8.58 1.65 5.25
N GLU A 510 9.43 2.60 5.59
CA GLU A 510 10.90 2.64 5.54
C GLU A 510 11.53 1.35 6.06
N ARG A 511 12.30 0.61 5.24
CA ARG A 511 12.97 -0.64 5.65
C ARG A 511 14.40 -0.75 5.08
N ARG A 512 15.29 -1.33 5.87
CA ARG A 512 16.76 -1.42 5.69
C ARG A 512 17.11 -2.58 4.74
N GLU A 513 17.83 -2.30 3.65
CA GLU A 513 18.24 -3.33 2.69
C GLU A 513 19.24 -4.34 3.30
N GLY A 514 19.03 -5.64 3.04
CA GLY A 514 19.95 -6.72 3.43
C GLY A 514 21.16 -6.82 2.49
N SER A 515 22.18 -7.57 2.91
CA SER A 515 23.45 -7.67 2.19
C SER A 515 23.27 -8.29 0.78
N PRO A 516 24.12 -7.91 -0.20
CA PRO A 516 24.12 -8.53 -1.52
C PRO A 516 24.39 -10.04 -1.47
N ALA A 517 25.19 -10.52 -0.51
CA ALA A 517 25.47 -11.94 -0.30
C ALA A 517 24.22 -12.70 0.14
N PHE A 518 23.51 -12.18 1.15
CA PHE A 518 22.23 -12.71 1.60
C PHE A 518 21.22 -12.79 0.45
N THR A 519 21.10 -11.74 -0.35
CA THR A 519 20.18 -11.73 -1.50
C THR A 519 20.48 -12.83 -2.53
N ARG A 520 21.76 -13.07 -2.85
CA ARG A 520 22.14 -14.09 -3.84
C ARG A 520 21.84 -15.51 -3.38
N HIS A 521 22.20 -15.85 -2.14
CA HIS A 521 21.99 -17.20 -1.61
C HIS A 521 20.51 -17.56 -1.53
N MET A 522 19.68 -16.59 -1.14
CA MET A 522 18.25 -16.78 -1.08
C MET A 522 17.60 -16.97 -2.45
N VAL A 523 18.05 -16.25 -3.47
CA VAL A 523 17.59 -16.48 -4.86
C VAL A 523 17.98 -17.87 -5.34
N SER A 524 19.18 -18.34 -4.99
CA SER A 524 19.64 -19.70 -5.33
C SER A 524 18.80 -20.79 -4.66
N LEU A 525 18.48 -20.63 -3.37
CA LEU A 525 17.59 -21.53 -2.63
C LEU A 525 16.17 -21.52 -3.20
N MET A 526 15.66 -20.33 -3.57
CA MET A 526 14.36 -20.22 -4.22
C MET A 526 14.33 -20.89 -5.59
N ALA A 527 15.39 -20.78 -6.39
CA ALA A 527 15.46 -21.44 -7.70
C ALA A 527 15.41 -22.96 -7.56
N LEU A 528 16.18 -23.55 -6.63
CA LEU A 528 16.19 -24.99 -6.39
C LEU A 528 14.83 -25.54 -5.94
N ILE A 529 14.06 -24.75 -5.19
CA ILE A 529 12.73 -25.14 -4.72
C ILE A 529 11.65 -24.82 -5.78
N SER A 530 11.85 -23.79 -6.62
CA SER A 530 10.86 -23.31 -7.59
C SER A 530 11.01 -23.91 -8.99
N GLU A 531 12.13 -24.57 -9.31
CA GLU A 531 12.37 -25.20 -10.63
C GLU A 531 11.35 -26.31 -11.00
N GLU A 532 10.42 -26.64 -10.10
CA GLU A 532 9.27 -27.51 -10.38
C GLU A 532 8.05 -26.78 -10.97
N SER A 533 8.05 -25.43 -11.05
CA SER A 533 6.88 -24.63 -11.46
C SER A 533 7.04 -23.87 -12.78
N SER A 534 8.16 -24.03 -13.50
CA SER A 534 8.39 -23.34 -14.77
C SER A 534 8.88 -24.27 -15.89
N MET A 535 8.01 -25.17 -16.32
CA MET A 535 7.96 -25.65 -17.71
C MET A 535 6.49 -25.72 -18.15
N SER A 536 6.18 -25.01 -19.23
CA SER A 536 4.86 -24.94 -19.85
C SER A 536 4.46 -26.25 -20.50
N ASP A 537 3.16 -26.50 -20.52
CA ASP A 537 2.41 -27.43 -21.38
C ASP A 537 2.72 -28.93 -21.25
N GLY A 538 1.77 -29.64 -20.63
CA GLY A 538 1.47 -31.03 -20.92
C GLY A 538 2.44 -32.07 -20.34
N ALA A 539 1.92 -32.90 -19.44
CA ALA A 539 2.59 -34.00 -18.74
C ALA A 539 3.48 -33.57 -17.57
N GLN A 540 2.85 -33.61 -16.40
CA GLN A 540 3.43 -33.57 -15.07
C GLN A 540 4.53 -34.63 -14.92
N GLN A 541 5.79 -34.27 -15.16
CA GLN A 541 6.94 -35.05 -14.72
C GLN A 541 7.39 -34.49 -13.36
N ASP A 542 6.66 -34.87 -12.31
CA ASP A 542 7.15 -34.84 -10.93
C ASP A 542 8.43 -35.68 -10.85
N ILE A 543 9.34 -35.43 -9.89
CA ILE A 543 10.51 -36.28 -9.64
C ILE A 543 10.03 -37.72 -9.38
N ARG A 544 10.14 -38.61 -10.37
CA ARG A 544 9.43 -39.92 -10.34
C ARG A 544 10.25 -41.03 -9.70
N THR A 545 11.55 -40.84 -9.50
CA THR A 545 12.43 -41.93 -9.09
C THR A 545 13.31 -41.56 -7.90
N LYS A 546 13.53 -42.54 -7.01
CA LYS A 546 14.41 -42.44 -5.84
C LYS A 546 15.80 -41.85 -6.16
N PRO A 547 16.48 -42.22 -7.26
CA PRO A 547 17.80 -41.66 -7.61
C PRO A 547 17.78 -40.18 -8.01
N GLU A 548 16.69 -39.70 -8.61
CA GLU A 548 16.52 -38.29 -8.98
C GLU A 548 16.25 -37.44 -7.73
N PHE A 549 15.47 -37.98 -6.78
CA PHE A 549 15.21 -37.34 -5.51
C PHE A 549 16.48 -37.21 -4.64
N GLU A 550 17.34 -38.23 -4.62
CA GLU A 550 18.63 -38.18 -3.91
C GLU A 550 19.57 -37.08 -4.45
N GLN A 551 19.54 -36.83 -5.77
CA GLN A 551 20.32 -35.74 -6.38
C GLN A 551 19.79 -34.37 -6.01
N TYR A 552 18.45 -34.22 -5.98
CA TYR A 552 17.79 -33.01 -5.53
C TYR A 552 18.11 -32.71 -4.05
N GLU A 553 18.02 -33.71 -3.17
CA GLU A 553 18.35 -33.57 -1.74
C GLU A 553 19.80 -33.10 -1.55
N LYS A 554 20.73 -33.69 -2.30
CA LYS A 554 22.16 -33.30 -2.27
C LYS A 554 22.38 -31.87 -2.75
N ALA A 555 21.67 -31.42 -3.79
CA ALA A 555 21.77 -30.06 -4.31
C ALA A 555 21.24 -29.01 -3.31
N VAL A 556 20.10 -29.30 -2.67
CA VAL A 556 19.52 -28.45 -1.62
C VAL A 556 20.45 -28.36 -0.40
N GLY A 557 20.99 -29.49 0.05
CA GLY A 557 21.95 -29.53 1.17
C GLY A 557 23.22 -28.71 0.91
N ALA A 558 23.77 -28.78 -0.31
CA ALA A 558 24.95 -28.00 -0.69
C ALA A 558 24.68 -26.48 -0.71
N ALA A 559 23.49 -26.06 -1.16
CA ALA A 559 23.11 -24.65 -1.21
C ALA A 559 22.94 -24.05 0.21
N ILE A 560 22.31 -24.79 1.12
CA ILE A 560 22.17 -24.39 2.53
C ILE A 560 23.55 -24.24 3.18
N PHE A 561 24.43 -25.22 3.02
CA PHE A 561 25.78 -25.20 3.59
C PHE A 561 26.59 -23.98 3.11
N LYS A 562 26.46 -23.62 1.83
CA LYS A 562 27.15 -22.45 1.27
C LYS A 562 26.61 -21.13 1.85
N ALA A 563 25.29 -21.01 2.00
CA ALA A 563 24.64 -19.84 2.61
C ALA A 563 25.07 -19.67 4.08
N GLU A 564 25.09 -20.77 4.84
CA GLU A 564 25.54 -20.82 6.23
C GLU A 564 27.02 -20.49 6.42
N ARG A 565 27.86 -20.58 5.40
CA ARG A 565 29.28 -20.21 5.52
C ARG A 565 29.54 -18.74 5.20
N GLU A 566 28.75 -18.15 4.31
CA GLU A 566 29.01 -16.82 3.74
C GLU A 566 28.18 -15.69 4.40
N ILE A 567 27.10 -16.01 5.11
CA ILE A 567 26.29 -15.04 5.87
C ILE A 567 26.82 -14.93 7.29
N ILE A 568 27.43 -13.78 7.61
CA ILE A 568 28.10 -13.49 8.90
C ILE A 568 27.23 -12.61 9.81
N ASP A 569 26.30 -11.83 9.25
CA ASP A 569 25.45 -10.93 10.04
C ASP A 569 24.48 -11.73 10.94
N PRO A 570 24.38 -11.42 12.25
CA PRO A 570 23.57 -12.22 13.18
C PRO A 570 22.06 -12.22 12.89
N GLU A 571 21.50 -11.12 12.37
CA GLU A 571 20.07 -11.03 12.04
C GLU A 571 19.77 -11.75 10.72
N GLU A 572 20.66 -11.62 9.72
CA GLU A 572 20.59 -12.40 8.47
C GLU A 572 20.74 -13.91 8.74
N ARG A 573 21.57 -14.28 9.72
CA ARG A 573 21.78 -15.69 10.10
C ARG A 573 20.55 -16.31 10.71
N LYS A 574 19.89 -15.61 11.64
CA LYS A 574 18.63 -16.08 12.22
C LYS A 574 17.55 -16.30 11.15
N ALA A 575 17.45 -15.38 10.18
CA ALA A 575 16.49 -15.53 9.08
C ALA A 575 16.80 -16.73 8.17
N LEU A 576 18.09 -17.03 7.94
CA LEU A 576 18.55 -18.21 7.19
C LEU A 576 18.22 -19.50 7.94
N ASP A 577 18.51 -19.60 9.23
CA ASP A 577 18.30 -20.82 10.02
C ASP A 577 16.82 -21.23 10.03
N GLU A 578 15.93 -20.26 10.23
CA GLU A 578 14.49 -20.51 10.19
C GLU A 578 13.98 -20.89 8.79
N LEU A 579 14.61 -20.42 7.71
CA LEU A 579 14.29 -20.89 6.34
C LEU A 579 14.80 -22.31 6.11
N THR A 580 16.05 -22.59 6.49
CA THR A 580 16.67 -23.91 6.38
C THR A 580 15.78 -24.99 7.01
N GLN A 581 15.17 -24.69 8.15
CA GLN A 581 14.21 -25.59 8.80
C GLN A 581 13.02 -25.91 7.89
N SER A 582 12.37 -24.89 7.31
CA SER A 582 11.21 -25.11 6.42
C SER A 582 11.56 -25.82 5.12
N VAL A 583 12.76 -25.59 4.58
CA VAL A 583 13.24 -26.31 3.38
C VAL A 583 13.43 -27.79 3.69
N ARG A 584 13.98 -28.14 4.86
CA ARG A 584 14.13 -29.53 5.29
C ARG A 584 12.79 -30.24 5.46
N GLU A 585 11.78 -29.55 6.01
CA GLU A 585 10.42 -30.10 6.15
C GLU A 585 9.80 -30.47 4.80
N VAL A 586 10.04 -29.68 3.75
CA VAL A 586 9.52 -29.93 2.39
C VAL A 586 10.25 -31.08 1.72
N VAL A 587 11.59 -31.11 1.83
CA VAL A 587 12.39 -32.24 1.34
C VAL A 587 11.93 -33.54 2.00
N GLU A 588 11.71 -33.53 3.32
CA GLU A 588 11.22 -34.71 4.04
C GLU A 588 9.79 -35.13 3.61
N ALA A 589 8.87 -34.16 3.45
CA ALA A 589 7.54 -34.47 2.94
C ALA A 589 7.56 -35.09 1.54
N LYS A 590 8.44 -34.59 0.65
CA LYS A 590 8.64 -35.14 -0.70
C LYS A 590 9.29 -36.52 -0.68
N ARG A 591 10.24 -36.78 0.22
CA ARG A 591 10.84 -38.12 0.40
C ARG A 591 9.75 -39.17 0.62
N VAL A 592 8.84 -38.89 1.55
CA VAL A 592 7.74 -39.78 1.90
C VAL A 592 6.83 -40.05 0.69
N VAL A 593 6.56 -39.05 -0.16
CA VAL A 593 5.75 -39.25 -1.38
C VAL A 593 6.48 -40.07 -2.43
N VAL A 594 7.77 -39.81 -2.68
CA VAL A 594 8.57 -40.59 -3.63
C VAL A 594 8.70 -42.05 -3.17
N GLU A 595 8.85 -42.28 -1.87
CA GLU A 595 8.84 -43.63 -1.28
C GLU A 595 7.48 -44.31 -1.43
N THR A 596 6.38 -43.61 -1.10
CA THR A 596 5.01 -44.17 -1.26
C THR A 596 4.70 -44.46 -2.73
N ALA A 597 5.11 -43.61 -3.66
CA ALA A 597 4.92 -43.82 -5.08
C ALA A 597 5.77 -45.00 -5.61
N ALA A 598 7.00 -45.16 -5.11
CA ALA A 598 7.83 -46.33 -5.43
C ALA A 598 7.20 -47.63 -4.91
N GLU A 599 6.67 -47.63 -3.69
CA GLU A 599 5.93 -48.75 -3.11
C GLU A 599 4.66 -49.05 -3.91
N LEU A 600 3.91 -48.04 -4.37
CA LEU A 600 2.72 -48.23 -5.22
C LEU A 600 3.06 -48.78 -6.61
N VAL A 601 4.19 -48.38 -7.20
CA VAL A 601 4.68 -48.97 -8.46
C VAL A 601 5.08 -50.43 -8.24
N GLU A 602 5.76 -50.74 -7.14
CA GLU A 602 6.06 -52.12 -6.74
C GLU A 602 4.77 -52.93 -6.51
N HIS A 603 3.77 -52.36 -5.83
CA HIS A 603 2.45 -52.96 -5.61
C HIS A 603 1.66 -53.14 -6.91
N ALA A 604 1.76 -52.18 -7.84
CA ALA A 604 1.13 -52.25 -9.16
C ALA A 604 1.81 -53.27 -10.08
N GLU A 605 3.14 -53.43 -9.99
CA GLU A 605 3.89 -54.48 -10.66
C GLU A 605 3.54 -55.87 -10.10
N LEU A 606 3.38 -56.01 -8.78
CA LEU A 606 2.85 -57.21 -8.13
C LEU A 606 1.39 -57.49 -8.56
N ARG A 607 0.57 -56.45 -8.73
CA ARG A 607 -0.82 -56.55 -9.25
C ARG A 607 -0.87 -56.95 -10.72
N ALA A 608 0.02 -56.40 -11.55
CA ALA A 608 0.17 -56.75 -12.95
C ALA A 608 0.69 -58.19 -13.13
N GLN A 609 1.41 -58.71 -12.14
CA GLN A 609 1.80 -60.12 -12.01
C GLN A 609 0.68 -61.01 -11.44
N GLY A 610 -0.49 -60.46 -11.11
CA GLY A 610 -1.71 -61.21 -10.80
C GLY A 610 -1.81 -61.80 -9.39
N VAL A 611 -1.02 -61.32 -8.43
CA VAL A 611 -0.92 -61.98 -7.12
C VAL A 611 -2.05 -61.58 -6.13
N ASP A 612 -2.65 -60.39 -6.26
CA ASP A 612 -3.46 -59.80 -5.16
C ASP A 612 -5.00 -59.73 -5.39
N VAL A 613 -5.48 -59.86 -6.63
CA VAL A 613 -6.94 -59.78 -6.91
C VAL A 613 -7.69 -61.07 -6.54
N ASP A 614 -6.97 -62.20 -6.45
CA ASP A 614 -7.59 -63.46 -6.07
C ASP A 614 -7.72 -63.63 -4.55
N GLU A 615 -6.95 -62.91 -3.72
CA GLU A 615 -7.03 -63.03 -2.25
C GLU A 615 -8.35 -62.48 -1.70
N GLY A 616 -8.66 -61.21 -1.96
CA GLY A 616 -9.90 -60.59 -1.47
C GLY A 616 -11.18 -61.19 -2.08
N ARG A 617 -11.10 -61.72 -3.31
CA ARG A 617 -12.21 -62.42 -3.96
C ARG A 617 -12.37 -63.86 -3.46
N ARG A 618 -11.29 -64.50 -2.99
CA ARG A 618 -11.35 -65.77 -2.22
C ARG A 618 -11.93 -65.51 -0.83
N GLN A 619 -11.38 -64.56 -0.07
CA GLN A 619 -11.84 -64.23 1.27
C GLN A 619 -13.34 -63.85 1.32
N TYR A 620 -13.81 -63.03 0.37
CA TYR A 620 -15.24 -62.74 0.26
C TYR A 620 -16.07 -63.99 -0.08
N ARG A 621 -15.58 -64.84 -0.99
CA ARG A 621 -16.29 -66.08 -1.36
C ARG A 621 -16.34 -67.07 -0.21
N ASP A 622 -15.23 -67.24 0.51
CA ASP A 622 -15.09 -68.12 1.66
C ASP A 622 -15.95 -67.62 2.83
N ALA A 623 -16.00 -66.30 3.06
CA ALA A 623 -16.89 -65.68 4.04
C ALA A 623 -18.37 -65.87 3.67
N VAL A 624 -18.74 -65.68 2.41
CA VAL A 624 -20.11 -65.89 1.91
C VAL A 624 -20.51 -67.38 1.99
N GLU A 625 -19.58 -68.30 1.72
CA GLU A 625 -19.83 -69.74 1.86
C GLU A 625 -20.00 -70.14 3.33
N LYS A 626 -19.27 -69.50 4.24
CA LYS A 626 -19.28 -69.79 5.68
C LYS A 626 -20.46 -69.16 6.44
N HIS A 627 -20.82 -67.91 6.12
CA HIS A 627 -21.77 -67.10 6.89
C HIS A 627 -23.06 -66.76 6.12
N GLY A 628 -23.07 -66.97 4.81
CA GLY A 628 -24.19 -66.57 3.94
C GLY A 628 -24.04 -65.13 3.44
N ALA A 629 -24.50 -64.89 2.21
CA ALA A 629 -24.32 -63.60 1.53
C ALA A 629 -24.98 -62.42 2.27
N ASP A 630 -26.18 -62.65 2.83
CA ASP A 630 -26.94 -61.60 3.51
C ASP A 630 -26.23 -61.11 4.78
N ASP A 631 -25.66 -62.02 5.57
CA ASP A 631 -24.90 -61.68 6.78
C ASP A 631 -23.58 -60.97 6.43
N VAL A 632 -22.87 -61.45 5.41
CA VAL A 632 -21.60 -60.86 4.96
C VAL A 632 -21.81 -59.46 4.39
N ASP A 633 -22.81 -59.27 3.53
CA ASP A 633 -23.09 -57.97 2.92
C ASP A 633 -23.62 -56.95 3.95
N ALA A 634 -24.50 -57.38 4.86
CA ALA A 634 -24.97 -56.54 5.96
C ALA A 634 -23.83 -56.17 6.93
N GLY A 635 -22.95 -57.12 7.24
CA GLY A 635 -21.81 -56.89 8.11
C GLY A 635 -20.77 -55.95 7.50
N ILE A 636 -20.44 -56.14 6.21
CA ILE A 636 -19.55 -55.24 5.47
C ILE A 636 -20.12 -53.82 5.40
N ALA A 637 -21.44 -53.65 5.27
CA ALA A 637 -22.08 -52.34 5.27
C ALA A 637 -21.94 -51.61 6.62
N LEU A 638 -22.12 -52.32 7.74
CA LEU A 638 -21.97 -51.75 9.08
C LEU A 638 -20.51 -51.39 9.40
N LEU A 639 -19.56 -52.26 9.05
CA LEU A 639 -18.12 -51.98 9.21
C LEU A 639 -17.70 -50.73 8.41
N LYS A 640 -18.26 -50.54 7.21
CA LYS A 640 -18.01 -49.32 6.40
C LYS A 640 -18.57 -48.05 7.04
N ASN A 641 -19.71 -48.11 7.72
CA ASN A 641 -20.27 -46.95 8.41
C ASN A 641 -19.44 -46.60 9.66
N MET A 642 -19.02 -47.62 10.41
CA MET A 642 -18.12 -47.47 11.55
C MET A 642 -16.78 -46.83 11.14
N ASP A 643 -16.16 -47.31 10.06
CA ASP A 643 -14.89 -46.79 9.54
C ASP A 643 -14.99 -45.29 9.17
N ARG A 644 -16.06 -44.90 8.46
CA ARG A 644 -16.34 -43.49 8.14
C ARG A 644 -16.57 -42.63 9.39
N ALA A 645 -17.24 -43.17 10.40
CA ALA A 645 -17.47 -42.46 11.65
C ALA A 645 -16.16 -42.30 12.45
N GLN A 646 -15.26 -43.28 12.38
CA GLN A 646 -13.93 -43.23 12.98
C GLN A 646 -13.07 -42.14 12.32
N ASP A 647 -13.06 -42.08 10.99
CA ASP A 647 -12.33 -41.05 10.24
C ASP A 647 -12.79 -39.64 10.62
N ALA A 648 -14.11 -39.41 10.69
CA ALA A 648 -14.67 -38.14 11.11
C ALA A 648 -14.33 -37.79 12.58
N TRP A 649 -14.21 -38.79 13.45
CA TRP A 649 -13.78 -38.60 14.85
C TRP A 649 -12.28 -38.26 14.96
N ILE A 650 -11.43 -38.90 14.16
CA ILE A 650 -10.00 -38.59 14.05
C ILE A 650 -9.79 -37.17 13.48
N GLU A 651 -10.53 -36.80 12.43
CA GLU A 651 -10.47 -35.45 11.84
C GLU A 651 -10.89 -34.35 12.82
N ALA A 652 -11.81 -34.66 13.75
CA ALA A 652 -12.20 -33.77 14.83
C ALA A 652 -11.17 -33.67 15.98
N GLY A 653 -10.05 -34.40 15.90
CA GLY A 653 -8.98 -34.39 16.89
C GLY A 653 -9.24 -35.28 18.10
N GLU A 654 -9.97 -36.40 17.91
CA GLU A 654 -10.26 -37.40 18.95
C GLU A 654 -10.86 -36.80 20.24
N PRO A 655 -11.98 -36.06 20.14
CA PRO A 655 -12.57 -35.38 21.28
C PRO A 655 -12.96 -36.39 22.37
N LYS A 656 -12.46 -36.13 23.60
CA LYS A 656 -12.71 -36.97 24.78
C LYS A 656 -14.10 -36.78 25.40
N ASP A 657 -14.83 -35.76 24.96
CA ASP A 657 -16.19 -35.47 25.42
C ASP A 657 -17.16 -36.48 24.79
N PRO A 658 -17.86 -37.32 25.59
CA PRO A 658 -18.81 -38.30 25.08
C PRO A 658 -19.98 -37.66 24.31
N ASP A 659 -20.34 -36.42 24.66
CA ASP A 659 -21.44 -35.68 24.04
C ASP A 659 -21.00 -34.94 22.76
N HIS A 660 -19.73 -35.04 22.38
CA HIS A 660 -19.25 -34.47 21.12
C HIS A 660 -19.88 -35.20 19.93
N PRO A 661 -20.38 -34.48 18.89
CA PRO A 661 -21.12 -35.09 17.79
C PRO A 661 -20.41 -36.27 17.12
N THR A 662 -19.11 -36.15 16.84
CA THR A 662 -18.33 -37.22 16.19
C THR A 662 -18.04 -38.40 17.12
N THR A 663 -17.85 -38.17 18.42
CA THR A 663 -17.64 -39.22 19.43
C THR A 663 -18.93 -40.02 19.61
N ALA A 664 -20.07 -39.34 19.71
CA ALA A 664 -21.39 -39.96 19.82
C ALA A 664 -21.75 -40.79 18.58
N ILE A 665 -21.48 -40.28 17.37
CA ILE A 665 -21.74 -41.00 16.12
C ILE A 665 -20.83 -42.24 16.02
N PHE A 666 -19.54 -42.11 16.29
CA PHE A 666 -18.62 -43.25 16.26
C PHE A 666 -19.00 -44.33 17.29
N SER A 667 -19.36 -43.92 18.51
CA SER A 667 -19.84 -44.85 19.55
C SER A 667 -21.14 -45.55 19.14
N ALA A 668 -22.06 -44.86 18.45
CA ALA A 668 -23.31 -45.45 17.98
C ALA A 668 -23.08 -46.50 16.87
N GLU A 669 -22.21 -46.21 15.89
CA GLU A 669 -21.88 -47.15 14.81
C GLU A 669 -21.09 -48.37 15.34
N LEU A 670 -20.19 -48.15 16.30
CA LEU A 670 -19.50 -49.23 17.02
C LEU A 670 -20.49 -50.15 17.75
N SER A 671 -21.47 -49.56 18.43
CA SER A 671 -22.53 -50.31 19.12
C SER A 671 -23.43 -51.06 18.13
N ALA A 672 -23.68 -50.52 16.94
CA ALA A 672 -24.46 -51.19 15.90
C ALA A 672 -23.76 -52.45 15.36
N VAL A 673 -22.42 -52.43 15.22
CA VAL A 673 -21.64 -53.62 14.84
C VAL A 673 -21.73 -54.71 15.92
N ILE A 674 -21.55 -54.35 17.20
CA ILE A 674 -21.62 -55.29 18.33
C ILE A 674 -23.03 -55.87 18.47
N ASN A 675 -24.07 -55.03 18.40
CA ASN A 675 -25.46 -55.50 18.50
C ASN A 675 -25.84 -56.40 17.33
N ALA A 676 -25.42 -56.08 16.10
CA ALA A 676 -25.68 -56.95 14.95
C ALA A 676 -24.99 -58.33 15.08
N ALA A 677 -23.78 -58.37 15.65
CA ALA A 677 -23.11 -59.62 15.99
C ALA A 677 -23.90 -60.45 17.02
N ARG A 678 -24.46 -59.80 18.06
CA ARG A 678 -25.30 -60.46 19.09
C ARG A 678 -26.67 -60.89 18.57
N ASP A 679 -27.26 -60.10 17.67
CA ASP A 679 -28.60 -60.32 17.10
C ASP A 679 -28.62 -61.36 15.97
N GLY A 680 -27.48 -62.03 15.71
CA GLY A 680 -27.39 -63.22 14.89
C GLY A 680 -26.63 -63.07 13.57
N ASN A 681 -25.96 -61.94 13.30
CA ASN A 681 -25.06 -61.83 12.15
C ASN A 681 -23.78 -62.62 12.42
N THR A 682 -23.68 -63.80 11.81
CA THR A 682 -22.60 -64.75 12.10
C THR A 682 -21.24 -64.29 11.58
N TYR A 683 -21.20 -63.43 10.55
CA TYR A 683 -19.98 -62.83 10.02
C TYR A 683 -19.41 -61.78 10.97
N LEU A 684 -20.24 -60.86 11.48
CA LEU A 684 -19.81 -59.86 12.46
C LEU A 684 -19.44 -60.49 13.82
N ALA A 685 -20.10 -61.58 14.21
CA ALA A 685 -19.72 -62.31 15.42
C ALA A 685 -18.29 -62.84 15.37
N GLU A 686 -17.83 -63.33 14.21
CA GLU A 686 -16.44 -63.73 14.00
C GLU A 686 -15.49 -62.51 14.01
N VAL A 687 -15.85 -61.43 13.31
CA VAL A 687 -15.05 -60.20 13.26
C VAL A 687 -14.86 -59.56 14.63
N VAL A 688 -15.90 -59.54 15.47
CA VAL A 688 -15.85 -59.02 16.85
C VAL A 688 -14.96 -59.90 17.73
N GLN A 689 -14.98 -61.23 17.56
CA GLN A 689 -14.11 -62.13 18.32
C GLN A 689 -12.64 -62.05 17.89
N GLU A 690 -12.37 -61.84 16.61
CA GLU A 690 -11.01 -61.74 16.07
C GLU A 690 -10.36 -60.37 16.31
N THR A 691 -11.16 -59.34 16.58
CA THR A 691 -10.68 -57.97 16.83
C THR A 691 -10.61 -57.69 18.34
N GLU A 692 -9.41 -57.67 18.90
CA GLU A 692 -9.17 -57.52 20.35
C GLU A 692 -9.95 -56.35 20.98
N VAL A 693 -9.97 -55.19 20.32
CA VAL A 693 -10.68 -53.98 20.80
C VAL A 693 -12.20 -54.17 20.82
N LEU A 694 -12.79 -54.79 19.78
CA LEU A 694 -14.23 -55.05 19.73
C LEU A 694 -14.65 -56.10 20.75
N ARG A 695 -13.80 -57.12 20.96
CA ARG A 695 -14.00 -58.16 21.98
C ARG A 695 -13.98 -57.59 23.40
N GLU A 696 -13.10 -56.64 23.69
CA GLU A 696 -13.04 -55.98 25.00
C GLU A 696 -14.28 -55.12 25.27
N LEU A 697 -14.74 -54.36 24.27
CA LEU A 697 -15.97 -53.56 24.37
C LEU A 697 -17.23 -54.42 24.49
N ASP A 698 -17.30 -55.54 23.79
CA ASP A 698 -18.39 -56.51 23.92
C ASP A 698 -18.46 -57.08 25.35
N GLN A 699 -17.30 -57.41 25.95
CA GLN A 699 -17.20 -57.88 27.33
C GLN A 699 -17.48 -56.80 28.39
N GLU A 700 -17.24 -55.52 28.11
CA GLU A 700 -17.65 -54.42 28.99
C GLU A 700 -19.16 -54.22 28.98
N ASN A 701 -19.80 -54.35 27.82
CA ASN A 701 -21.26 -54.32 27.70
C ASN A 701 -21.93 -55.54 28.38
N GLU A 702 -21.32 -56.73 28.36
CA GLU A 702 -21.82 -57.89 29.12
C GLU A 702 -21.77 -57.68 30.65
N ARG A 703 -20.74 -56.98 31.17
CA ARG A 703 -20.64 -56.67 32.61
C ARG A 703 -21.68 -55.63 33.08
N GLY A 704 -22.26 -54.85 32.16
CA GLY A 704 -23.33 -53.91 32.45
C GLY A 704 -24.72 -54.53 32.55
N ASP A 705 -24.92 -55.73 32.00
CA ASP A 705 -26.23 -56.38 31.83
C ASP A 705 -26.46 -57.62 32.73
N GLU A 706 -25.59 -57.92 33.71
CA GLU A 706 -25.90 -58.96 34.72
C GLU A 706 -27.01 -58.50 35.68
N PRO A 707 -28.12 -59.26 35.83
CA PRO A 707 -29.14 -58.98 36.83
C PRO A 707 -28.60 -59.36 38.21
N ALA A 708 -28.49 -58.39 39.11
CA ALA A 708 -28.23 -58.68 40.52
C ALA A 708 -29.36 -59.55 41.09
N GLU A 709 -29.08 -60.84 41.30
CA GLU A 709 -29.92 -61.76 42.06
C GLU A 709 -30.09 -61.26 43.50
N SER A 710 -31.30 -61.45 44.01
CA SER A 710 -31.83 -60.99 45.28
C SER A 710 -31.24 -61.71 46.51
N ASP A 711 -30.97 -60.96 47.58
CA ASP A 711 -31.35 -61.39 48.93
C ASP A 711 -31.76 -60.18 49.78
N GLY A 712 -32.86 -60.33 50.53
CA GLY A 712 -33.78 -59.24 50.85
C GLY A 712 -33.76 -58.69 52.28
N SER A 713 -34.53 -57.60 52.46
CA SER A 713 -35.29 -57.37 53.69
C SER A 713 -36.42 -56.36 53.45
N GLU A 714 -37.64 -56.77 53.81
CA GLU A 714 -38.84 -56.04 54.26
C GLU A 714 -38.72 -54.49 54.36
N GLY A 715 -39.66 -53.63 53.96
CA GLY A 715 -41.11 -53.73 53.80
C GLY A 715 -41.75 -52.45 54.39
N LYS A 716 -42.55 -51.70 53.61
CA LYS A 716 -43.77 -50.97 54.05
C LYS A 716 -44.37 -50.12 52.93
N SER A 717 -45.69 -50.24 52.83
CA SER A 717 -46.62 -49.70 51.84
C SER A 717 -47.24 -48.34 52.22
N VAL A 718 -48.19 -47.90 51.37
CA VAL A 718 -49.23 -46.82 51.43
C VAL A 718 -48.81 -45.43 50.87
N PRO A 719 -49.73 -44.66 50.24
CA PRO A 719 -49.82 -44.41 48.78
C PRO A 719 -50.02 -42.91 48.45
N LEU A 720 -50.22 -42.52 47.18
CA LEU A 720 -51.06 -41.38 46.71
C LEU A 720 -50.87 -41.23 45.18
N GLN A 721 -51.81 -41.65 44.33
CA GLN A 721 -53.01 -40.96 43.83
C GLN A 721 -52.75 -40.04 42.62
N ALA A 722 -53.41 -40.37 41.50
CA ALA A 722 -53.61 -39.49 40.35
C ALA A 722 -54.53 -38.30 40.69
N PRO A 723 -54.65 -37.32 39.78
CA PRO A 723 -56.02 -36.99 39.37
C PRO A 723 -56.20 -36.94 37.85
N GLU A 724 -57.31 -37.55 37.44
CA GLU A 724 -57.94 -37.51 36.14
C GLU A 724 -58.76 -36.21 35.92
N GLY A 725 -59.13 -35.99 34.65
CA GLY A 725 -60.45 -35.45 34.29
C GLY A 725 -60.43 -34.73 32.93
N ASN A 726 -61.32 -34.97 31.97
CA ASN A 726 -62.41 -35.92 31.84
C ASN A 726 -62.91 -35.91 30.37
N ALA A 727 -63.38 -37.08 29.90
CA ALA A 727 -64.55 -37.28 29.03
C ALA A 727 -64.63 -36.70 27.59
N LYS A 728 -64.58 -37.62 26.61
CA LYS A 728 -65.74 -38.22 25.88
C LYS A 728 -65.68 -38.17 24.34
N THR A 729 -65.91 -39.37 23.76
CA THR A 729 -66.64 -39.70 22.50
C THR A 729 -66.02 -39.21 21.18
N SER A 730 -66.01 -39.93 20.06
CA SER A 730 -66.50 -41.25 19.65
C SER A 730 -66.00 -41.51 18.23
N ALA A 731 -65.63 -42.77 17.96
CA ALA A 731 -65.92 -43.60 16.78
C ALA A 731 -66.00 -43.03 15.35
N ALA A 732 -65.42 -43.83 14.45
CA ALA A 732 -65.88 -44.19 13.09
C ALA A 732 -65.11 -43.63 11.88
N SER A 733 -64.51 -44.60 11.17
CA SER A 733 -64.57 -44.81 9.72
C SER A 733 -63.70 -43.96 8.78
N GLN A 734 -62.66 -44.63 8.27
CA GLN A 734 -62.30 -44.82 6.84
C GLN A 734 -63.32 -44.34 5.77
N PRO A 735 -62.95 -44.32 4.46
CA PRO A 735 -61.65 -44.08 3.81
C PRO A 735 -61.80 -43.21 2.52
N ALA A 736 -60.71 -43.09 1.73
CA ALA A 736 -60.71 -42.95 0.27
C ALA A 736 -61.27 -41.61 -0.27
N THR A 737 -60.84 -41.00 -1.37
CA THR A 737 -60.00 -41.33 -2.52
C THR A 737 -60.00 -40.07 -3.38
N THR A 738 -58.92 -39.85 -4.15
CA THR A 738 -58.93 -39.24 -5.50
C THR A 738 -59.35 -37.75 -5.56
N THR A 739 -58.85 -36.88 -6.43
CA THR A 739 -58.29 -37.01 -7.78
C THR A 739 -57.70 -35.64 -8.13
N ASP A 740 -56.80 -35.59 -9.12
CA ASP A 740 -56.75 -34.61 -10.23
C ASP A 740 -56.81 -33.09 -9.88
N ARG A 741 -56.03 -32.17 -10.45
CA ARG A 741 -55.32 -32.17 -11.73
C ARG A 741 -54.70 -30.77 -11.92
N HIS A 742 -53.52 -30.78 -12.52
CA HIS A 742 -53.11 -29.93 -13.65
C HIS A 742 -52.92 -28.40 -13.56
N ILE A 743 -51.75 -27.96 -14.06
CA ILE A 743 -51.50 -27.04 -15.21
C ILE A 743 -50.98 -25.69 -14.67
N ALA A 744 -49.92 -25.04 -15.16
CA ALA A 744 -48.95 -25.29 -16.23
C ALA A 744 -47.83 -24.23 -16.12
N GLU A 745 -46.63 -24.55 -16.60
CA GLU A 745 -45.70 -23.58 -17.21
C GLU A 745 -46.07 -23.41 -18.70
N PRO A 746 -45.72 -22.28 -19.36
CA PRO A 746 -44.41 -22.26 -20.03
C PRO A 746 -43.71 -20.88 -20.13
N ASP A 747 -42.37 -20.97 -20.22
CA ASP A 747 -41.39 -20.21 -21.01
C ASP A 747 -41.53 -18.70 -21.28
N TYR A 748 -40.45 -17.97 -20.97
CA TYR A 748 -39.88 -16.99 -21.91
C TYR A 748 -38.34 -16.97 -21.85
N GLN A 749 -37.78 -16.97 -23.05
CA GLN A 749 -36.38 -17.14 -23.42
C GLN A 749 -35.49 -15.92 -23.14
N SER A 750 -34.20 -16.27 -22.99
CA SER A 750 -32.97 -15.50 -22.99
C SER A 750 -32.82 -14.46 -24.10
N GLY A 751 -32.28 -13.28 -23.74
CA GLY A 751 -31.66 -12.32 -24.65
C GLY A 751 -30.41 -11.72 -24.00
N GLU A 752 -29.25 -12.15 -24.48
CA GLU A 752 -27.92 -11.60 -24.19
C GLU A 752 -27.80 -10.18 -24.77
N ASN A 753 -27.07 -9.27 -24.10
CA ASN A 753 -26.51 -8.08 -24.73
C ASN A 753 -25.14 -7.72 -24.13
N HIS A 754 -24.14 -7.87 -24.99
CA HIS A 754 -22.80 -7.26 -24.96
C HIS A 754 -22.90 -5.75 -25.24
N ASP A 755 -22.07 -4.94 -24.59
CA ASP A 755 -21.66 -3.62 -25.11
C ASP A 755 -20.35 -3.15 -24.45
N ASP A 756 -19.67 -2.22 -25.12
CA ASP A 756 -18.35 -1.59 -24.83
C ASP A 756 -17.12 -2.16 -25.57
N ARG A 757 -17.22 -2.33 -26.90
CA ARG A 757 -16.03 -2.40 -27.77
C ARG A 757 -16.08 -1.64 -29.11
N GLU A 758 -17.16 -0.94 -29.45
CA GLU A 758 -17.24 -0.18 -30.71
C GLU A 758 -17.46 1.32 -30.46
N ALA A 759 -16.39 2.05 -30.17
CA ALA A 759 -16.38 3.51 -30.27
C ALA A 759 -15.06 4.07 -30.80
N ASN A 760 -14.27 3.25 -31.51
CA ASN A 760 -12.91 3.62 -31.92
C ASN A 760 -12.65 3.62 -33.44
N ASP A 761 -13.62 3.27 -34.28
CA ASP A 761 -13.40 3.22 -35.75
C ASP A 761 -14.13 4.28 -36.57
N ASN A 762 -15.13 4.98 -36.01
CA ASN A 762 -15.85 6.03 -36.74
C ASN A 762 -15.16 7.40 -36.76
N THR A 763 -14.06 7.59 -36.02
CA THR A 763 -13.29 8.86 -36.04
C THR A 763 -12.16 8.85 -37.07
N ARG A 764 -11.92 7.70 -37.74
CA ARG A 764 -10.82 7.54 -38.70
C ARG A 764 -11.22 7.83 -40.15
N GLN A 765 -12.49 7.64 -40.51
CA GLN A 765 -12.99 7.89 -41.88
C GLN A 765 -13.42 9.33 -42.15
N LEU A 766 -13.66 10.16 -41.12
CA LEU A 766 -13.99 11.58 -41.30
C LEU A 766 -12.75 12.50 -41.39
N HIS A 767 -11.54 11.98 -41.19
CA HIS A 767 -10.30 12.76 -41.22
C HIS A 767 -9.56 12.72 -42.58
N GLU A 768 -9.99 11.88 -43.53
CA GLU A 768 -9.37 11.77 -44.86
C GLU A 768 -10.04 12.62 -45.95
N GLN A 769 -11.17 13.27 -45.65
CA GLN A 769 -11.85 14.17 -46.61
C GLN A 769 -11.62 15.68 -46.35
N GLN A 770 -10.90 16.07 -45.29
CA GLN A 770 -10.65 17.47 -44.96
C GLN A 770 -9.20 17.94 -45.25
N MET A 771 -8.41 17.16 -46.00
CA MET A 771 -7.03 17.48 -46.41
C MET A 771 -6.90 17.61 -47.93
N ARG A 772 -7.84 18.31 -48.55
CA ARG A 772 -7.71 18.94 -49.88
C ARG A 772 -8.48 20.27 -49.80
N VAL A 773 -7.85 21.37 -50.25
CA VAL A 773 -8.25 22.79 -50.04
C VAL A 773 -7.72 23.29 -48.68
N ASP A 774 -6.62 24.05 -48.53
CA ASP A 774 -6.05 25.11 -49.35
C ASP A 774 -4.51 25.13 -49.29
N GLY A 775 -3.91 25.37 -50.45
CA GLY A 775 -2.51 25.76 -50.58
C GLY A 775 -2.34 27.27 -50.75
N ALA A 776 -1.13 27.71 -50.45
CA ALA A 776 -0.48 28.94 -50.88
C ALA A 776 -0.89 30.28 -50.24
N LYS A 777 0.06 30.85 -49.46
CA LYS A 777 0.70 32.14 -49.77
C LYS A 777 1.94 32.39 -48.87
N GLN A 778 3.12 32.43 -49.51
CA GLN A 778 4.37 33.03 -48.99
C GLN A 778 4.32 34.56 -49.24
N SER A 779 4.74 35.42 -48.31
CA SER A 779 6.05 36.15 -48.24
C SER A 779 5.79 37.60 -47.77
N PRO A 780 6.77 38.46 -47.39
CA PRO A 780 8.14 38.24 -46.87
C PRO A 780 8.52 39.11 -45.64
N GLU A 781 9.77 38.91 -45.21
CA GLU A 781 10.55 39.48 -44.10
C GLU A 781 10.61 41.02 -43.94
N LYS A 782 10.90 41.46 -42.70
CA LYS A 782 11.79 42.61 -42.41
C LYS A 782 12.65 42.33 -41.18
N GLY A 783 13.96 42.40 -41.38
CA GLY A 783 15.00 42.02 -40.42
C GLY A 783 15.21 42.98 -39.24
N ARG A 784 15.81 42.41 -38.19
CA ARG A 784 16.57 43.13 -37.15
C ARG A 784 17.89 42.40 -36.92
N THR A 785 18.92 43.22 -36.77
CA THR A 785 20.36 42.98 -36.79
C THR A 785 20.92 42.27 -35.55
N GLU A 786 22.00 41.50 -35.74
CA GLU A 786 22.75 40.68 -34.77
C GLU A 786 23.52 41.45 -33.66
N GLN A 787 23.03 42.60 -33.20
CA GLN A 787 23.71 43.39 -32.14
C GLN A 787 22.94 43.58 -30.83
N ASP A 788 21.72 43.02 -30.71
CA ASP A 788 20.95 43.00 -29.46
C ASP A 788 21.01 41.64 -28.70
N ALA A 789 21.78 40.67 -29.20
CA ALA A 789 21.84 39.30 -28.67
C ALA A 789 22.77 39.09 -27.45
N ARG A 790 23.03 40.12 -26.62
CA ARG A 790 23.93 40.01 -25.45
C ARG A 790 23.42 40.56 -24.11
N LYS A 791 22.12 40.82 -23.99
CA LYS A 791 21.50 41.03 -22.67
C LYS A 791 20.17 40.29 -22.61
N GLU A 792 19.95 39.62 -21.48
CA GLU A 792 18.72 38.91 -21.10
C GLU A 792 18.48 37.54 -21.75
N GLN A 793 19.25 36.55 -21.29
CA GLN A 793 18.76 35.17 -21.20
C GLN A 793 18.45 34.82 -19.74
N THR A 794 17.27 35.24 -19.29
CA THR A 794 16.53 34.54 -18.23
C THR A 794 15.16 34.20 -18.80
N SER A 795 15.15 33.22 -19.70
CA SER A 795 13.92 32.56 -20.17
C SER A 795 13.34 31.75 -19.01
N SER A 796 12.54 32.41 -18.16
CA SER A 796 11.79 31.75 -17.11
C SER A 796 10.49 31.17 -17.67
N ASP A 797 10.59 29.93 -18.17
CA ASP A 797 9.44 29.03 -18.30
C ASP A 797 8.98 28.61 -16.87
N PRO A 798 7.81 29.04 -16.37
CA PRO A 798 7.41 28.80 -14.98
C PRO A 798 6.74 27.44 -14.76
N ALA A 799 6.58 26.60 -15.78
CA ALA A 799 5.93 25.28 -15.64
C ALA A 799 6.73 24.29 -14.76
N GLY A 800 7.96 24.64 -14.37
CA GLY A 800 8.86 23.79 -13.58
C GLY A 800 8.97 24.10 -12.08
N GLN A 801 8.48 25.23 -11.57
CA GLN A 801 8.84 25.68 -10.20
C GLN A 801 7.64 25.82 -9.25
N GLN A 802 7.15 24.70 -8.72
CA GLN A 802 6.22 24.68 -7.58
C GLN A 802 6.77 23.86 -6.42
N VAL A 803 7.17 24.50 -5.32
CA VAL A 803 7.75 23.91 -4.10
C VAL A 803 6.72 23.13 -3.25
N PRO A 804 6.98 21.87 -2.80
CA PRO A 804 6.14 21.19 -1.79
C PRO A 804 6.93 20.64 -0.58
N ARG A 805 6.57 20.96 0.69
CA ARG A 805 5.39 20.63 1.52
C ARG A 805 5.44 19.36 2.40
N GLN A 806 6.54 18.61 2.51
CA GLN A 806 6.55 17.44 3.42
C GLN A 806 7.05 17.72 4.86
N ASN A 807 7.90 18.72 5.10
CA ASN A 807 8.54 18.86 6.42
C ASN A 807 7.78 19.73 7.45
N GLU A 808 6.69 20.39 7.09
CA GLU A 808 5.84 21.08 8.08
C GLU A 808 4.85 20.14 8.76
N GLN A 809 4.21 19.24 8.01
CA GLN A 809 3.21 18.31 8.58
C GLN A 809 3.81 17.20 9.47
N GLN A 810 5.12 16.97 9.41
CA GLN A 810 5.82 16.07 10.34
C GLN A 810 6.25 16.83 11.59
N ARG A 811 6.85 18.03 11.42
CA ARG A 811 7.28 18.91 12.54
C ARG A 811 6.14 19.55 13.32
N GLU A 812 4.93 19.58 12.76
CA GLU A 812 3.70 19.98 13.46
C GLU A 812 3.11 18.82 14.25
N ARG A 813 3.24 17.56 13.78
CA ARG A 813 2.89 16.38 14.59
C ARG A 813 3.82 16.22 15.79
N ASP A 814 5.12 16.39 15.56
CA ASP A 814 6.12 16.30 16.63
C ASP A 814 6.02 17.48 17.63
N ARG A 815 5.39 18.61 17.24
CA ARG A 815 5.12 19.75 18.15
C ARG A 815 3.80 19.62 18.91
N ASP A 816 2.81 18.92 18.37
CA ASP A 816 1.57 18.63 19.07
C ASP A 816 1.80 17.56 20.16
N ASP A 817 2.73 16.61 19.95
CA ASP A 817 3.11 15.62 20.98
C ASP A 817 3.87 16.23 22.18
N ASP A 818 4.51 17.40 22.01
CA ASP A 818 5.22 18.15 23.06
C ASP A 818 4.34 19.18 23.78
N LEU A 819 3.12 19.46 23.30
CA LEU A 819 2.15 20.35 23.96
C LEU A 819 1.07 19.60 24.77
N ASP A 820 1.00 18.27 24.62
CA ASP A 820 0.15 17.35 25.40
C ASP A 820 0.95 16.55 26.47
N ARG A 821 2.22 16.91 26.70
CA ARG A 821 2.98 16.59 27.92
C ARG A 821 3.15 17.84 28.77
#